data_AF-A0A328E4S7-F1
#
_entry.id   AF-A0A328E4S7-F1
#
_cell.length_a   1.000
_cell.length_b   1.000
_cell.length_c   1.000
_cell.angle_alpha   90.00
_cell.angle_beta   90.00
_cell.angle_gamma   90.00
#
_symmetry.space_group_name_H-M   'P 1'
#
loop_
_entity.id
_entity.type
_entity.pdbx_description
1 polymer ?
#
loop_
_entity_poly.entity_id
_entity_poly.type
_entity_poly.pdbx_seq_one_letter_code
_entity_poly.pdbx_strand_id
1 'polypeptide(L)'
;MATGRTSVSSSSATSGHVIANLALLLFLLILSLNPPVPTAAAALEHEVEEGSGGRRPFLVKKGERETTVSTEDGEVSTVRISDGIGNGRFHIESITLEPNALFLPVLLQSEMVFYVHTGSGNISWTEESETKQVEVEKGDIYRLEPGTVFYIESSPSSDSEKLRIYAFFANAENDLHEPAIRPYSSIRDLILGFDKSVLEAAFGVPSEAIEEITEGADPGGIVHGLKKEESRRDREFAFMRALLGGNGYVVFIPGENKKNKLFNVFSNEPDFKNCNGWSTVVTKKQLSALKGIDISVFMVNLTKGSIMGPHWNPRASEFGICLHGQGMVTVVCPSSGNRTSCKNMRFHVEEGDVFAVPRFHPMAQVAFNNDSFVFMGFSTAAKNNHPQYLAGKASVLRTLDRDILSVSLDAKNTTVDKILNQQEQAIILECTSCAEEEFKVMKEEIQKEKEEEKKKKEEEEKKKKEEEEKKKQEEEEKKKQEEEEKKKQEEEEKRKQEEEEKKKQEEEEKKKKEEEEKRREKQEKEREEEEEEAKKRQEEEAKKKEEEEQRREEEEAARREEEAKKKEEEAKKREEQRQKEEEARKKEEEAKEKEKQRKKEEEEEAARKEEEERREEAARKEEEERREEESRQKKEEEAAKQHKEEEEEEEEERHEGGGWEWGEEGPAGMDMDWGRKVLNKKKKKKDMNGA
;
A
#
# COMPACT_ATOMS: atom_id res chain seq x y z
N MET A 1 53.11 89.69 4.07
CA MET A 1 52.46 89.87 2.76
C MET A 1 52.93 88.77 1.84
N ALA A 2 51.96 88.02 1.31
CA ALA A 2 51.95 87.25 0.07
C ALA A 2 53.16 86.42 -0.40
N THR A 3 52.79 85.22 -0.89
CA THR A 3 53.41 84.40 -1.95
C THR A 3 54.49 83.37 -1.57
N GLY A 4 54.06 82.11 -1.56
CA GLY A 4 54.40 81.16 -2.62
C GLY A 4 55.74 80.43 -2.53
N ARG A 5 55.70 79.13 -2.22
CA ARG A 5 56.54 78.13 -2.88
C ARG A 5 55.92 76.74 -2.81
N THR A 6 55.96 76.11 -3.97
CA THR A 6 55.56 74.77 -4.37
C THR A 6 56.41 73.67 -3.72
N SER A 7 55.80 72.51 -3.44
CA SER A 7 56.46 71.22 -3.65
C SER A 7 55.45 70.11 -3.94
N VAL A 8 55.88 69.25 -4.85
CA VAL A 8 55.19 68.20 -5.61
C VAL A 8 55.06 66.90 -4.81
N SER A 9 54.16 66.03 -5.27
CA SER A 9 54.12 64.54 -5.15
C SER A 9 52.88 64.05 -4.40
N SER A 10 52.14 63.04 -4.81
CA SER A 10 52.01 62.26 -6.05
C SER A 10 50.76 61.38 -5.91
N SER A 11 50.26 60.91 -7.06
CA SER A 11 49.03 60.14 -7.25
C SER A 11 49.13 58.69 -6.75
N SER A 12 48.10 58.19 -6.06
CA SER A 12 47.58 56.81 -6.23
C SER A 12 46.33 56.56 -5.36
N ALA A 13 45.12 56.77 -5.90
CA ALA A 13 43.88 56.33 -5.22
C ALA A 13 42.68 56.22 -6.16
N THR A 14 42.78 55.44 -7.25
CA THR A 14 41.61 55.11 -8.09
C THR A 14 41.47 53.63 -8.45
N SER A 15 42.34 52.74 -7.93
CA SER A 15 42.26 51.29 -8.20
C SER A 15 41.55 50.48 -7.09
N GLY A 16 41.34 51.05 -5.90
CA GLY A 16 40.76 50.32 -4.75
C GLY A 16 39.24 50.18 -4.77
N HIS A 17 38.52 51.11 -5.42
CA HIS A 17 37.05 51.15 -5.35
C HIS A 17 36.36 50.27 -6.40
N VAL A 18 37.05 49.91 -7.50
CA VAL A 18 36.48 49.04 -8.54
C VAL A 18 36.62 47.56 -8.16
N ILE A 19 37.72 47.19 -7.49
CA ILE A 19 37.98 45.81 -7.06
C ILE A 19 37.07 45.44 -5.87
N ALA A 20 36.82 46.36 -4.94
CA ALA A 20 35.91 46.11 -3.82
C ALA A 20 34.45 45.93 -4.27
N ASN A 21 34.00 46.66 -5.29
CA ASN A 21 32.64 46.53 -5.82
C ASN A 21 32.46 45.27 -6.69
N LEU A 22 33.49 44.84 -7.44
CA LEU A 22 33.44 43.56 -8.15
C LEU A 22 33.43 42.36 -7.20
N ALA A 23 34.18 42.41 -6.10
CA ALA A 23 34.19 41.35 -5.09
C ALA A 23 32.84 41.25 -4.36
N LEU A 24 32.19 42.39 -4.07
CA LEU A 24 30.87 42.42 -3.45
C LEU A 24 29.77 41.92 -4.40
N LEU A 25 29.86 42.25 -5.69
CA LEU A 25 28.96 41.72 -6.73
C LEU A 25 29.16 40.23 -6.98
N LEU A 26 30.40 39.72 -6.98
CA LEU A 26 30.66 38.28 -7.04
C LEU A 26 30.19 37.54 -5.79
N PHE A 27 30.35 38.14 -4.60
CA PHE A 27 29.86 37.54 -3.35
C PHE A 27 28.33 37.49 -3.29
N LEU A 28 27.64 38.51 -3.81
CA LEU A 28 26.19 38.54 -3.94
C LEU A 28 25.67 37.58 -5.02
N LEU A 29 26.41 37.39 -6.12
CA LEU A 29 26.10 36.40 -7.16
C LEU A 29 26.32 34.94 -6.70
N ILE A 30 27.30 34.69 -5.84
CA ILE A 30 27.52 33.37 -5.21
C ILE A 30 26.44 33.08 -4.16
N LEU A 31 25.87 34.11 -3.51
CA LEU A 31 24.73 33.97 -2.59
C LEU A 31 23.39 33.78 -3.31
N SER A 32 23.25 34.24 -4.57
CA SER A 32 22.01 34.10 -5.36
C SER A 32 21.92 32.81 -6.19
N LEU A 33 22.98 32.00 -6.23
CA LEU A 33 23.03 30.73 -6.98
C LEU A 33 23.04 29.48 -6.08
N ASN A 34 22.88 29.65 -4.77
CA ASN A 34 22.62 28.54 -3.85
C ASN A 34 21.11 28.50 -3.55
N PRO A 35 20.40 27.39 -3.82
CA PRO A 35 19.09 27.19 -3.24
C PRO A 35 19.20 27.21 -1.71
N PRO A 36 18.14 27.57 -0.97
CA PRO A 36 18.19 27.61 0.49
C PRO A 36 18.57 26.23 1.01
N VAL A 37 19.69 26.16 1.73
CA VAL A 37 20.08 24.99 2.52
C VAL A 37 18.97 24.78 3.56
N PRO A 38 18.22 23.68 3.52
CA PRO A 38 17.31 23.37 4.61
C PRO A 38 18.16 23.15 5.86
N THR A 39 17.75 23.80 6.95
CA THR A 39 18.27 23.55 8.29
C THR A 39 18.47 22.06 8.51
N ALA A 40 19.69 21.68 8.90
CA ALA A 40 20.08 20.31 9.20
C ALA A 40 19.25 19.73 10.36
N ALA A 41 18.05 19.25 10.03
CA ALA A 41 17.18 18.44 10.88
C ALA A 41 16.22 17.54 10.06
N ALA A 42 16.10 17.74 8.73
CA ALA A 42 15.22 16.94 7.87
C ALA A 42 16.01 16.42 6.66
N ALA A 43 16.68 15.28 6.83
CA ALA A 43 17.25 14.47 5.74
C ALA A 43 17.55 13.07 6.27
N LEU A 44 16.49 12.35 6.65
CA LEU A 44 16.52 10.91 6.90
C LEU A 44 15.46 10.28 6.00
N GLU A 45 15.67 10.39 4.69
CA GLU A 45 14.87 9.68 3.71
C GLU A 45 15.46 8.29 3.48
N HIS A 46 14.57 7.32 3.51
CA HIS A 46 14.76 5.96 3.07
C HIS A 46 14.22 5.93 1.63
N GLU A 47 15.06 6.26 0.65
CA GLU A 47 14.70 6.09 -0.76
C GLU A 47 14.44 4.60 -1.02
N VAL A 48 13.16 4.23 -1.14
CA VAL A 48 12.73 2.92 -1.64
C VAL A 48 12.64 3.04 -3.16
N GLU A 49 13.41 2.20 -3.86
CA GLU A 49 13.42 2.00 -5.31
C GLU A 49 12.11 2.36 -6.03
N GLU A 50 12.13 3.47 -6.79
CA GLU A 50 11.24 3.64 -7.94
C GLU A 50 11.83 2.89 -9.14
N GLY A 51 11.41 1.64 -9.28
CA GLY A 51 11.56 0.84 -10.48
C GLY A 51 10.27 0.07 -10.71
N SER A 52 9.74 0.14 -11.94
CA SER A 52 8.51 -0.52 -12.42
C SER A 52 8.21 -1.85 -11.70
N GLY A 53 7.18 -1.86 -10.84
CA GLY A 53 6.73 -3.05 -10.07
C GLY A 53 7.10 -3.09 -8.59
N GLY A 54 7.52 -1.98 -7.98
CA GLY A 54 7.95 -1.89 -6.57
C GLY A 54 6.85 -2.17 -5.51
N ARG A 55 7.25 -2.82 -4.42
CA ARG A 55 6.43 -3.11 -3.24
C ARG A 55 6.13 -1.78 -2.51
N ARG A 56 4.86 -1.36 -2.42
CA ARG A 56 4.45 -0.10 -1.76
C ARG A 56 4.92 -0.05 -0.29
N PRO A 57 5.20 1.14 0.26
CA PRO A 57 5.76 1.29 1.60
C PRO A 57 4.75 0.95 2.71
N PHE A 58 5.27 0.59 3.89
CA PHE A 58 4.50 0.40 5.14
C PHE A 58 4.40 1.67 5.99
N LEU A 59 5.16 2.71 5.64
CA LEU A 59 5.15 4.02 6.27
C LEU A 59 5.19 5.06 5.15
N VAL A 60 4.28 6.03 5.18
CA VAL A 60 4.27 7.18 4.27
C VAL A 60 4.28 8.44 5.12
N LYS A 61 5.33 9.24 4.97
CA LYS A 61 5.45 10.51 5.70
C LYS A 61 4.45 11.53 5.17
N LYS A 62 4.03 12.47 6.03
CA LYS A 62 3.13 13.55 5.61
C LYS A 62 3.60 14.31 4.36
N GLY A 63 4.91 14.52 4.23
CA GLY A 63 5.51 15.21 3.07
C GLY A 63 5.62 14.36 1.80
N GLU A 64 5.47 13.04 1.91
CA GLU A 64 5.57 12.08 0.78
C GLU A 64 4.20 11.76 0.17
N ARG A 65 3.12 12.35 0.70
CA ARG A 65 1.76 12.12 0.21
C ARG A 65 1.59 12.75 -1.19
N GLU A 66 0.88 12.04 -2.07
CA GLU A 66 0.60 12.52 -3.43
C GLU A 66 -0.55 13.53 -3.39
N THR A 67 -0.29 14.81 -3.62
CA THR A 67 -1.35 15.84 -3.70
C THR A 67 -2.12 15.70 -5.02
N THR A 68 -3.41 15.38 -4.95
CA THR A 68 -4.28 15.18 -6.12
C THR A 68 -5.16 16.39 -6.43
N VAL A 69 -5.43 17.24 -5.43
CA VAL A 69 -6.12 18.52 -5.58
C VAL A 69 -5.38 19.56 -4.72
N SER A 70 -5.06 20.72 -5.30
CA SER A 70 -4.47 21.84 -4.58
C SER A 70 -5.04 23.15 -5.11
N THR A 71 -5.70 23.89 -4.23
CA THR A 71 -6.38 25.16 -4.53
C THR A 71 -6.16 26.13 -3.37
N GLU A 72 -6.53 27.40 -3.53
CA GLU A 72 -6.44 28.38 -2.43
C GLU A 72 -7.41 28.08 -1.28
N ASP A 73 -8.50 27.34 -1.55
CA ASP A 73 -9.55 27.00 -0.59
C ASP A 73 -9.38 25.60 0.03
N GLY A 74 -8.35 24.85 -0.35
CA GLY A 74 -8.07 23.54 0.24
C GLY A 74 -7.22 22.61 -0.61
N GLU A 75 -6.98 21.41 -0.06
CA GLU A 75 -6.10 20.38 -0.61
C GLU A 75 -6.69 18.98 -0.38
N VAL A 76 -6.48 18.08 -1.34
CA VAL A 76 -6.59 16.63 -1.15
C VAL A 76 -5.23 15.99 -1.39
N SER A 77 -4.74 15.27 -0.39
CA SER A 77 -3.55 14.43 -0.51
C SER A 77 -3.90 12.95 -0.32
N THR A 78 -3.21 12.10 -1.08
CA THR A 78 -3.50 10.68 -1.21
C THR A 78 -2.31 9.85 -0.73
N VAL A 79 -2.62 8.79 -0.01
CA VAL A 79 -1.69 7.77 0.47
C VAL A 79 -2.10 6.42 -0.08
N ARG A 80 -1.17 5.78 -0.79
CA ARG A 80 -1.31 4.41 -1.27
C ARG A 80 -0.35 3.52 -0.51
N ILE A 81 -0.90 2.75 0.42
CA ILE A 81 -0.14 1.92 1.38
C ILE A 81 -0.43 0.43 1.16
N SER A 82 0.50 -0.45 1.54
CA SER A 82 0.32 -1.90 1.47
C SER A 82 0.50 -2.53 2.85
N ASP A 83 -0.22 -3.63 3.09
CA ASP A 83 0.02 -4.52 4.23
C ASP A 83 0.93 -5.70 3.85
N GLY A 84 1.51 -5.70 2.65
CA GLY A 84 2.42 -6.74 2.18
C GLY A 84 1.79 -8.12 1.97
N ILE A 85 0.46 -8.24 2.03
CA ILE A 85 -0.29 -9.49 1.85
C ILE A 85 -1.04 -9.45 0.53
N GLY A 86 -0.70 -10.38 -0.37
CA GLY A 86 -1.27 -10.44 -1.71
C GLY A 86 -0.97 -9.17 -2.51
N ASN A 87 -1.93 -8.74 -3.33
CA ASN A 87 -1.85 -7.48 -4.06
C ASN A 87 -2.41 -6.29 -3.26
N GLY A 88 -2.79 -6.46 -1.99
CA GLY A 88 -3.57 -5.48 -1.22
C GLY A 88 -3.00 -4.06 -1.32
N ARG A 89 -3.71 -3.19 -2.04
CA ARG A 89 -3.48 -1.74 -2.07
C ARG A 89 -4.60 -1.04 -1.34
N PHE A 90 -4.22 -0.23 -0.37
CA PHE A 90 -5.14 0.55 0.42
C PHE A 90 -4.97 2.02 0.08
N HIS A 91 -6.09 2.70 -0.13
CA HIS A 91 -6.15 4.09 -0.55
C HIS A 91 -6.75 4.92 0.57
N ILE A 92 -5.98 5.89 1.07
CA ILE A 92 -6.39 6.82 2.11
C ILE A 92 -6.23 8.23 1.57
N GLU A 93 -7.25 9.07 1.72
CA GLU A 93 -7.16 10.49 1.39
C GLU A 93 -7.30 11.36 2.63
N SER A 94 -6.61 12.49 2.58
CA SER A 94 -6.66 13.57 3.55
C SER A 94 -7.25 14.79 2.87
N ILE A 95 -8.53 15.05 3.09
CA ILE A 95 -9.26 16.20 2.54
C ILE A 95 -9.15 17.34 3.55
N THR A 96 -8.55 18.46 3.15
CA THR A 96 -8.44 19.68 3.97
C THR A 96 -9.16 20.82 3.27
N LEU A 97 -10.14 21.43 3.94
CA LEU A 97 -10.87 22.59 3.46
C LEU A 97 -10.58 23.79 4.35
N GLU A 98 -10.27 24.93 3.74
CA GLU A 98 -10.22 26.22 4.43
C GLU A 98 -11.61 26.61 4.95
N PRO A 99 -11.73 27.55 5.91
CA PRO A 99 -13.03 28.09 6.29
C PRO A 99 -13.79 28.68 5.10
N ASN A 100 -15.10 28.45 5.06
CA ASN A 100 -15.96 28.84 3.93
C ASN A 100 -15.47 28.32 2.57
N ALA A 101 -15.18 27.02 2.46
CA ALA A 101 -14.81 26.33 1.24
C ALA A 101 -15.84 25.25 0.89
N LEU A 102 -15.92 24.91 -0.40
CA LEU A 102 -16.81 23.93 -0.98
C LEU A 102 -15.96 22.90 -1.77
N PHE A 103 -15.95 21.67 -1.29
CA PHE A 103 -15.56 20.52 -2.09
C PHE A 103 -16.69 20.21 -3.08
N LEU A 104 -16.45 20.36 -4.38
CA LEU A 104 -17.47 20.25 -5.41
C LEU A 104 -18.10 18.84 -5.47
N PRO A 105 -19.33 18.72 -6.00
CA PRO A 105 -19.98 17.42 -6.13
C PRO A 105 -19.16 16.40 -6.93
N VAL A 106 -19.01 15.20 -6.37
CA VAL A 106 -18.35 14.07 -7.01
C VAL A 106 -19.22 12.81 -6.91
N LEU A 107 -19.12 11.94 -7.90
CA LEU A 107 -19.69 10.60 -7.90
C LEU A 107 -18.67 9.63 -7.28
N LEU A 108 -19.03 9.06 -6.13
CA LEU A 108 -18.23 8.09 -5.41
C LEU A 108 -18.22 6.74 -6.13
N GLN A 109 -17.03 6.16 -6.34
CA GLN A 109 -16.86 4.90 -7.07
C GLN A 109 -16.46 3.72 -6.17
N SER A 110 -16.09 3.99 -4.92
CA SER A 110 -15.61 3.00 -3.95
C SER A 110 -16.18 3.29 -2.56
N GLU A 111 -16.28 2.27 -1.71
CA GLU A 111 -16.73 2.40 -0.33
C GLU A 111 -15.87 3.37 0.48
N MET A 112 -16.43 4.50 0.91
CA MET A 112 -15.71 5.52 1.66
C MET A 112 -16.07 5.46 3.14
N VAL A 113 -15.12 5.15 4.01
CA VAL A 113 -15.25 5.30 5.46
C VAL A 113 -14.40 6.49 5.89
N PHE A 114 -15.01 7.51 6.50
CA PHE A 114 -14.30 8.72 6.87
C PHE A 114 -14.33 9.00 8.37
N TYR A 115 -13.32 9.75 8.82
CA TYR A 115 -13.16 10.30 10.16
C TYR A 115 -12.86 11.80 10.07
N VAL A 116 -13.58 12.61 10.85
CA VAL A 116 -13.35 14.06 10.95
C VAL A 116 -12.30 14.36 12.00
N HIS A 117 -11.14 14.85 11.57
CA HIS A 117 -9.99 15.11 12.43
C HIS A 117 -10.06 16.47 13.14
N THR A 118 -10.42 17.52 12.41
CA THR A 118 -10.48 18.91 12.90
C THR A 118 -11.58 19.70 12.19
N GLY A 119 -11.98 20.82 12.78
CA GLY A 119 -13.00 21.70 12.21
C GLY A 119 -14.41 21.13 12.21
N SER A 120 -15.30 21.82 11.50
CA SER A 120 -16.69 21.41 11.30
C SER A 120 -17.22 21.87 9.95
N GLY A 121 -18.32 21.26 9.51
CA GLY A 121 -18.94 21.59 8.23
C GLY A 121 -20.21 20.77 7.98
N ASN A 122 -20.67 20.76 6.75
CA ASN A 122 -21.77 19.91 6.30
C ASN A 122 -21.28 18.97 5.22
N ILE A 123 -21.63 17.69 5.34
CA ILE A 123 -21.51 16.73 4.25
C ILE A 123 -22.92 16.47 3.74
N SER A 124 -23.10 16.61 2.43
CA SER A 124 -24.39 16.38 1.77
C SER A 124 -24.21 15.31 0.72
N TRP A 125 -25.10 14.32 0.71
CA TRP A 125 -25.02 13.21 -0.21
C TRP A 125 -26.40 12.69 -0.61
N THR A 126 -26.50 12.03 -1.75
CA THR A 126 -27.75 11.41 -2.21
C THR A 126 -27.55 9.92 -2.43
N GLU A 127 -28.46 9.13 -1.87
CA GLU A 127 -28.50 7.67 -1.92
C GLU A 127 -29.88 7.26 -2.44
N GLU A 128 -29.92 6.53 -3.56
CA GLU A 128 -31.13 6.12 -4.31
C GLU A 128 -32.06 7.28 -4.73
N SER A 129 -32.75 7.88 -3.76
CA SER A 129 -33.72 8.97 -3.95
C SER A 129 -33.76 9.98 -2.79
N GLU A 130 -33.06 9.70 -1.68
CA GLU A 130 -33.05 10.59 -0.52
C GLU A 130 -31.74 11.38 -0.50
N THR A 131 -31.88 12.70 -0.44
CA THR A 131 -30.74 13.57 -0.18
C THR A 131 -30.65 13.85 1.30
N LYS A 132 -29.48 13.59 1.86
CA LYS A 132 -29.17 13.78 3.27
C LYS A 132 -28.11 14.85 3.38
N GLN A 133 -28.26 15.72 4.37
CA GLN A 133 -27.21 16.64 4.79
C GLN A 133 -27.03 16.48 6.28
N VAL A 134 -25.79 16.32 6.71
CA VAL A 134 -25.46 16.23 8.11
C VAL A 134 -24.30 17.15 8.45
N GLU A 135 -24.45 17.84 9.56
CA GLU A 135 -23.38 18.60 10.19
C GLU A 135 -22.37 17.63 10.80
N VAL A 136 -21.10 17.88 10.53
CA VAL A 136 -20.00 17.05 10.99
C VAL A 136 -19.05 17.86 11.85
N GLU A 137 -18.53 17.23 12.91
CA GLU A 137 -17.56 17.81 13.82
C GLU A 137 -16.43 16.82 14.14
N LYS A 138 -15.37 17.33 14.77
CA LYS A 138 -14.23 16.53 15.21
C LYS A 138 -14.68 15.27 15.97
N GLY A 139 -14.19 14.12 15.51
CA GLY A 139 -14.49 12.81 16.08
C GLY A 139 -15.57 12.02 15.36
N ASP A 140 -16.30 12.64 14.42
CA ASP A 140 -17.35 11.96 13.68
C ASP A 140 -16.82 10.95 12.68
N ILE A 141 -17.47 9.79 12.63
CA ILE A 141 -17.22 8.69 11.71
C ILE A 141 -18.51 8.35 10.97
N TYR A 142 -18.38 8.17 9.66
CA TYR A 142 -19.47 7.68 8.82
C TYR A 142 -18.97 6.93 7.59
N ARG A 143 -19.89 6.28 6.87
CA ARG A 143 -19.63 5.56 5.62
C ARG A 143 -20.55 6.06 4.52
N LEU A 144 -19.99 6.29 3.34
CA LEU A 144 -20.72 6.51 2.09
C LEU A 144 -20.51 5.33 1.14
N GLU A 145 -21.59 4.88 0.50
CA GLU A 145 -21.58 3.72 -0.40
C GLU A 145 -21.26 4.14 -1.85
N PRO A 146 -20.63 3.28 -2.67
CA PRO A 146 -20.36 3.56 -4.08
C PRO A 146 -21.66 3.87 -4.84
N GLY A 147 -21.57 4.76 -5.84
CA GLY A 147 -22.73 5.29 -6.57
C GLY A 147 -23.37 6.52 -5.91
N THR A 148 -22.90 6.92 -4.72
CA THR A 148 -23.36 8.14 -4.04
C THR A 148 -22.76 9.40 -4.68
N VAL A 149 -23.59 10.43 -4.92
CA VAL A 149 -23.09 11.79 -5.20
C VAL A 149 -23.00 12.56 -3.90
N PHE A 150 -21.83 13.13 -3.59
CA PHE A 150 -21.64 13.93 -2.37
C PHE A 150 -20.81 15.19 -2.61
N TYR A 151 -20.96 16.16 -1.72
CA TYR A 151 -20.14 17.37 -1.61
C TYR A 151 -19.95 17.76 -0.15
N ILE A 152 -18.96 18.61 0.12
CA ILE A 152 -18.60 19.02 1.49
C ILE A 152 -18.51 20.54 1.55
N GLU A 153 -19.16 21.14 2.53
CA GLU A 153 -19.06 22.56 2.83
C GLU A 153 -18.40 22.74 4.20
N SER A 154 -17.27 23.43 4.28
CA SER A 154 -16.69 23.79 5.57
C SER A 154 -17.46 24.93 6.24
N SER A 155 -17.34 25.02 7.56
CA SER A 155 -18.01 26.08 8.32
C SER A 155 -17.60 27.49 7.82
N PRO A 156 -18.54 28.43 7.66
CA PRO A 156 -18.27 29.74 7.07
C PRO A 156 -17.57 30.73 8.03
N SER A 157 -17.35 30.35 9.29
CA SER A 157 -16.72 31.23 10.28
C SER A 157 -15.22 31.33 9.99
N SER A 158 -14.70 32.52 9.75
CA SER A 158 -13.25 32.73 9.57
C SER A 158 -12.42 32.34 10.79
N ASP A 159 -13.03 32.29 11.98
CA ASP A 159 -12.40 31.83 13.22
C ASP A 159 -12.47 30.30 13.39
N SER A 160 -13.12 29.58 12.46
CA SER A 160 -13.19 28.13 12.52
C SER A 160 -11.87 27.48 12.11
N GLU A 161 -11.57 26.37 12.76
CA GLU A 161 -10.45 25.51 12.38
C GLU A 161 -10.73 24.88 11.00
N LYS A 162 -9.68 24.68 10.20
CA LYS A 162 -9.78 23.99 8.90
C LYS A 162 -10.46 22.63 9.08
N LEU A 163 -11.42 22.34 8.21
CA LEU A 163 -12.08 21.03 8.20
C LEU A 163 -11.12 20.01 7.59
N ARG A 164 -10.66 19.05 8.40
CA ARG A 164 -9.80 17.95 7.94
C ARG A 164 -10.51 16.62 8.09
N ILE A 165 -10.56 15.85 7.02
CA ILE A 165 -11.21 14.55 6.97
C ILE A 165 -10.21 13.53 6.45
N TYR A 166 -10.05 12.41 7.18
CA TYR A 166 -9.34 11.24 6.70
C TYR A 166 -10.34 10.22 6.17
N ALA A 167 -10.20 9.81 4.93
CA ALA A 167 -11.10 8.90 4.24
C ALA A 167 -10.36 7.66 3.76
N PHE A 168 -10.87 6.49 4.11
CA PHE A 168 -10.38 5.20 3.64
C PHE A 168 -11.33 4.65 2.58
N PHE A 169 -10.78 4.27 1.44
CA PHE A 169 -11.54 3.74 0.31
C PHE A 169 -11.36 2.23 0.23
N ALA A 170 -12.35 1.50 0.74
CA ALA A 170 -12.32 0.04 0.81
C ALA A 170 -12.58 -0.56 -0.58
N ASN A 171 -11.87 -1.63 -0.93
CA ASN A 171 -12.00 -2.33 -2.21
C ASN A 171 -11.68 -1.49 -3.46
N ALA A 172 -10.96 -0.39 -3.33
CA ALA A 172 -10.51 0.44 -4.46
C ALA A 172 -9.86 -0.38 -5.60
N GLU A 173 -9.23 -1.53 -5.33
CA GLU A 173 -8.67 -2.40 -6.38
C GLU A 173 -9.69 -3.26 -7.14
N ASN A 174 -10.80 -3.65 -6.49
CA ASN A 174 -11.84 -4.45 -7.13
C ASN A 174 -12.85 -3.55 -7.85
N ASP A 175 -13.09 -2.35 -7.31
CA ASP A 175 -14.08 -1.41 -7.81
C ASP A 175 -13.51 -0.45 -8.87
N LEU A 176 -12.20 -0.17 -8.85
CA LEU A 176 -11.53 0.66 -9.87
C LEU A 176 -10.91 -0.26 -10.93
N HIS A 177 -11.59 -0.42 -12.06
CA HIS A 177 -11.20 -1.35 -13.15
C HIS A 177 -9.87 -1.01 -13.86
N GLU A 178 -9.28 0.14 -13.58
CA GLU A 178 -7.96 0.63 -14.00
C GLU A 178 -7.40 1.48 -12.85
N PRO A 179 -6.10 1.83 -12.78
CA PRO A 179 -5.58 2.62 -11.66
C PRO A 179 -6.15 4.04 -11.70
N ALA A 180 -7.39 4.21 -11.26
CA ALA A 180 -8.03 5.49 -11.14
C ALA A 180 -7.20 6.29 -10.13
N ILE A 181 -6.79 7.48 -10.56
CA ILE A 181 -6.00 8.40 -9.73
C ILE A 181 -6.78 8.78 -8.47
N ARG A 182 -8.13 8.78 -8.56
CA ARG A 182 -9.07 9.14 -7.50
C ARG A 182 -10.16 8.08 -7.34
N PRO A 183 -10.71 7.89 -6.12
CA PRO A 183 -11.79 6.94 -5.82
C PRO A 183 -13.19 7.52 -6.12
N TYR A 184 -13.25 8.64 -6.84
CA TYR A 184 -14.45 9.34 -7.26
C TYR A 184 -14.19 10.15 -8.52
N SER A 185 -15.26 10.48 -9.25
CA SER A 185 -15.22 11.30 -10.47
C SER A 185 -15.96 12.61 -10.26
N SER A 186 -15.40 13.73 -10.73
CA SER A 186 -16.11 15.01 -10.70
C SER A 186 -17.25 15.01 -11.71
N ILE A 187 -18.34 15.73 -11.42
CA ILE A 187 -19.44 15.85 -12.38
C ILE A 187 -18.98 16.54 -13.68
N ARG A 188 -18.02 17.46 -13.59
CA ARG A 188 -17.40 18.10 -14.75
C ARG A 188 -16.72 17.06 -15.65
N ASP A 189 -15.91 16.17 -15.08
CA ASP A 189 -15.21 15.12 -15.85
C ASP A 189 -16.20 14.14 -16.50
N LEU A 190 -17.28 13.79 -15.80
CA LEU A 190 -18.33 12.91 -16.34
C LEU A 190 -19.06 13.52 -17.54
N ILE A 191 -19.22 14.85 -17.58
CA ILE A 191 -19.87 15.56 -18.70
C ILE A 191 -18.86 15.83 -19.82
N LEU A 192 -17.68 16.36 -19.49
CA LEU A 192 -16.69 16.78 -20.48
C LEU A 192 -15.89 15.61 -21.08
N GLY A 193 -16.09 14.39 -20.60
CA GLY A 193 -15.54 13.18 -21.23
C GLY A 193 -16.19 12.83 -22.58
N PHE A 194 -17.34 13.41 -22.92
CA PHE A 194 -18.00 13.21 -24.23
C PHE A 194 -17.49 14.20 -25.29
N ASP A 195 -17.49 13.75 -26.55
CA ASP A 195 -17.17 14.62 -27.69
C ASP A 195 -18.13 15.82 -27.79
N LYS A 196 -17.62 16.97 -28.23
CA LYS A 196 -18.41 18.21 -28.37
C LYS A 196 -19.72 17.99 -29.15
N SER A 197 -19.66 17.28 -30.28
CA SER A 197 -20.84 16.99 -31.11
C SER A 197 -21.91 16.15 -30.40
N VAL A 198 -21.50 15.25 -29.49
CA VAL A 198 -22.43 14.47 -28.66
C VAL A 198 -23.09 15.39 -27.64
N LEU A 199 -22.32 16.28 -27.01
CA LEU A 199 -22.84 17.24 -26.04
C LEU A 199 -23.83 18.22 -26.66
N GLU A 200 -23.52 18.77 -27.83
CA GLU A 200 -24.42 19.65 -28.60
C GLU A 200 -25.75 18.96 -28.89
N ALA A 201 -25.70 17.73 -29.40
CA ALA A 201 -26.88 16.95 -29.73
C ALA A 201 -27.67 16.52 -28.49
N ALA A 202 -26.99 16.11 -27.41
CA ALA A 202 -27.60 15.60 -26.19
C ALA A 202 -28.26 16.72 -25.36
N PHE A 203 -27.59 17.86 -25.21
CA PHE A 203 -28.16 19.02 -24.51
C PHE A 203 -29.10 19.84 -25.40
N GLY A 204 -29.03 19.68 -26.73
CA GLY A 204 -29.81 20.46 -27.67
C GLY A 204 -29.44 21.95 -27.65
N VAL A 205 -28.16 22.25 -27.40
CA VAL A 205 -27.63 23.62 -27.28
C VAL A 205 -26.71 23.96 -28.45
N PRO A 206 -26.56 25.25 -28.78
CA PRO A 206 -25.60 25.70 -29.80
C PRO A 206 -24.15 25.37 -29.45
N SER A 207 -23.29 25.25 -30.46
CA SER A 207 -21.86 24.97 -30.30
C SER A 207 -21.17 25.96 -29.36
N GLU A 208 -21.59 27.23 -29.37
CA GLU A 208 -21.02 28.27 -28.53
C GLU A 208 -21.15 27.96 -27.03
N ALA A 209 -22.25 27.32 -26.61
CA ALA A 209 -22.46 26.93 -25.21
C ALA A 209 -21.57 25.74 -24.80
N ILE A 210 -21.33 24.80 -25.72
CA ILE A 210 -20.41 23.68 -25.46
C ILE A 210 -18.96 24.16 -25.46
N GLU A 211 -18.61 25.09 -26.34
CA GLU A 211 -17.30 25.76 -26.34
C GLU A 211 -17.06 26.48 -25.01
N GLU A 212 -18.04 27.23 -24.49
CA GLU A 212 -17.91 27.92 -23.20
C GLU A 212 -17.57 26.96 -22.03
N ILE A 213 -18.27 25.81 -21.92
CA ILE A 213 -18.03 24.89 -20.81
C ILE A 213 -16.75 24.04 -20.98
N THR A 214 -16.34 23.79 -22.23
CA THR A 214 -15.12 23.01 -22.55
C THR A 214 -13.86 23.86 -22.46
N GLU A 215 -13.93 25.14 -22.83
CA GLU A 215 -12.80 26.09 -22.78
C GLU A 215 -12.74 26.85 -21.45
N GLY A 216 -13.82 26.87 -20.68
CA GLY A 216 -13.85 27.42 -19.34
C GLY A 216 -12.79 26.79 -18.43
N ALA A 217 -12.13 27.62 -17.62
CA ALA A 217 -11.12 27.17 -16.68
C ALA A 217 -11.68 26.12 -15.72
N ASP A 218 -10.93 25.05 -15.49
CA ASP A 218 -11.26 24.08 -14.45
C ASP A 218 -11.12 24.77 -13.08
N PRO A 219 -12.20 24.92 -12.31
CA PRO A 219 -12.14 25.58 -11.01
C PRO A 219 -11.33 24.78 -9.98
N GLY A 220 -10.97 23.53 -10.28
CA GLY A 220 -10.42 22.60 -9.32
C GLY A 220 -11.53 21.97 -8.47
N GLY A 221 -11.23 20.83 -7.84
CA GLY A 221 -12.23 20.09 -7.04
C GLY A 221 -12.70 20.80 -5.77
N ILE A 222 -12.01 21.87 -5.35
CA ILE A 222 -12.31 22.66 -4.15
C ILE A 222 -12.34 24.13 -4.54
N VAL A 223 -13.38 24.85 -4.12
CA VAL A 223 -13.59 26.27 -4.44
C VAL A 223 -14.06 27.03 -3.22
N HIS A 224 -14.01 28.36 -3.30
CA HIS A 224 -14.57 29.21 -2.26
C HIS A 224 -16.08 28.98 -2.11
N GLY A 225 -16.54 29.00 -0.85
CA GLY A 225 -17.92 28.76 -0.47
C GLY A 225 -18.88 29.76 -1.12
N LEU A 226 -19.97 29.25 -1.67
CA LEU A 226 -21.00 30.07 -2.31
C LEU A 226 -21.93 30.69 -1.26
N LYS A 227 -22.53 31.84 -1.61
CA LYS A 227 -23.49 32.51 -0.72
C LYS A 227 -24.70 31.62 -0.46
N LYS A 228 -25.09 31.50 0.81
CA LYS A 228 -26.29 30.77 1.21
C LYS A 228 -27.55 31.51 0.72
N GLU A 229 -28.20 30.98 -0.30
CA GLU A 229 -29.58 31.33 -0.65
C GLU A 229 -30.55 30.27 -0.09
N GLU A 230 -31.70 30.69 0.42
CA GLU A 230 -32.70 29.78 1.01
C GLU A 230 -33.13 28.67 0.04
N SER A 231 -33.25 28.97 -1.26
CA SER A 231 -33.67 28.03 -2.30
C SER A 231 -32.50 27.29 -2.99
N ARG A 232 -31.25 27.56 -2.60
CA ARG A 232 -30.08 26.91 -3.20
C ARG A 232 -30.04 25.43 -2.84
N ARG A 233 -30.24 25.12 -1.56
CA ARG A 233 -30.22 23.75 -1.03
C ARG A 233 -31.21 22.84 -1.76
N ASP A 234 -32.45 23.32 -1.95
CA ASP A 234 -33.49 22.53 -2.63
C ASP A 234 -33.11 22.24 -4.09
N ARG A 235 -32.48 23.21 -4.77
CA ARG A 235 -31.97 23.06 -6.14
C ARG A 235 -30.77 22.10 -6.20
N GLU A 236 -29.81 22.21 -5.28
CA GLU A 236 -28.67 21.30 -5.16
C GLU A 236 -29.15 19.86 -4.92
N PHE A 237 -30.10 19.67 -4.01
CA PHE A 237 -30.64 18.34 -3.72
C PHE A 237 -31.44 17.79 -4.90
N ALA A 238 -32.22 18.62 -5.59
CA ALA A 238 -32.91 18.23 -6.81
C ALA A 238 -31.93 17.81 -7.91
N PHE A 239 -30.83 18.55 -8.08
CA PHE A 239 -29.77 18.23 -9.01
C PHE A 239 -29.13 16.88 -8.68
N MET A 240 -28.73 16.64 -7.42
CA MET A 240 -28.13 15.36 -7.02
C MET A 240 -29.09 14.17 -7.20
N ARG A 241 -30.38 14.32 -6.88
CA ARG A 241 -31.38 13.27 -7.16
C ARG A 241 -31.56 13.00 -8.65
N ALA A 242 -31.52 14.05 -9.48
CA ALA A 242 -31.64 13.91 -10.92
C ALA A 242 -30.46 13.11 -11.51
N LEU A 243 -29.23 13.31 -11.01
CA LEU A 243 -28.05 12.56 -11.45
C LEU A 243 -28.18 11.04 -11.22
N LEU A 244 -28.90 10.63 -10.18
CA LEU A 244 -29.12 9.21 -9.85
C LEU A 244 -30.41 8.63 -10.45
N GLY A 245 -31.09 9.35 -11.34
CA GLY A 245 -32.29 8.86 -12.02
C GLY A 245 -33.58 8.96 -11.21
N GLY A 246 -33.61 9.70 -10.10
CA GLY A 246 -34.78 9.87 -9.23
C GLY A 246 -36.00 10.60 -9.84
N ASN A 247 -35.92 10.99 -11.12
CA ASN A 247 -37.03 11.57 -11.89
C ASN A 247 -37.61 10.61 -12.96
N GLY A 248 -37.12 9.37 -13.07
CA GLY A 248 -37.74 8.34 -13.90
C GLY A 248 -38.99 7.76 -13.24
N TYR A 249 -40.03 7.47 -14.02
CA TYR A 249 -41.33 6.88 -13.64
C TYR A 249 -41.25 5.65 -12.70
N VAL A 250 -40.91 5.85 -11.42
CA VAL A 250 -41.08 4.83 -10.40
C VAL A 250 -41.61 5.50 -9.14
N VAL A 251 -42.91 5.35 -8.93
CA VAL A 251 -43.59 5.69 -7.68
C VAL A 251 -43.11 4.71 -6.62
N PHE A 252 -42.20 5.13 -5.75
CA PHE A 252 -41.85 4.35 -4.56
C PHE A 252 -42.26 5.04 -3.27
N ILE A 253 -42.69 4.18 -2.35
CA ILE A 253 -43.20 4.51 -1.03
C ILE A 253 -42.02 5.00 -0.18
N PRO A 254 -42.11 6.17 0.49
CA PRO A 254 -41.05 6.63 1.37
C PRO A 254 -40.84 5.59 2.48
N GLY A 255 -39.65 4.99 2.50
CA GLY A 255 -39.18 4.20 3.63
C GLY A 255 -39.03 5.10 4.87
N GLU A 256 -39.23 4.54 6.05
CA GLU A 256 -39.08 5.26 7.30
C GLU A 256 -37.70 5.93 7.41
N ASN A 257 -37.69 7.22 7.77
CA ASN A 257 -36.51 7.99 8.14
C ASN A 257 -35.76 7.32 9.29
N LYS A 258 -34.88 6.36 8.99
CA LYS A 258 -33.84 5.96 9.92
C LYS A 258 -32.89 7.15 10.01
N LYS A 259 -32.86 7.80 11.18
CA LYS A 259 -31.85 8.81 11.47
C LYS A 259 -30.47 8.20 11.25
N ASN A 260 -29.81 8.58 10.17
CA ASN A 260 -28.43 8.22 9.89
C ASN A 260 -27.55 8.97 10.89
N LYS A 261 -27.38 8.37 12.06
CA LYS A 261 -26.64 8.95 13.17
C LYS A 261 -25.15 8.66 12.95
N LEU A 262 -24.35 9.72 12.86
CA LEU A 262 -22.89 9.60 12.89
C LEU A 262 -22.45 9.02 14.23
N PHE A 263 -21.29 8.36 14.22
CA PHE A 263 -20.66 7.93 15.46
C PHE A 263 -19.54 8.90 15.82
N ASN A 264 -19.70 9.64 16.90
CA ASN A 264 -18.65 10.52 17.42
C ASN A 264 -17.80 9.80 18.47
N VAL A 265 -16.50 9.66 18.24
CA VAL A 265 -15.58 8.93 19.14
C VAL A 265 -15.46 9.58 20.51
N PHE A 266 -15.50 10.91 20.59
CA PHE A 266 -15.31 11.65 21.84
C PHE A 266 -16.57 11.76 22.69
N SER A 267 -17.73 11.49 22.09
CA SER A 267 -19.03 11.50 22.77
C SER A 267 -19.39 10.14 23.42
N ASN A 268 -18.56 9.11 23.23
CA ASN A 268 -18.79 7.76 23.74
C ASN A 268 -17.66 7.34 24.69
N GLU A 269 -17.96 6.41 25.60
CA GLU A 269 -16.92 5.84 26.46
C GLU A 269 -15.96 4.96 25.64
N PRO A 270 -14.64 5.05 25.88
CA PRO A 270 -13.68 4.20 25.20
C PRO A 270 -13.78 2.75 25.70
N ASP A 271 -13.50 1.78 24.83
CA ASP A 271 -13.50 0.35 25.16
C ASP A 271 -12.47 -0.01 26.24
N PHE A 272 -11.36 0.73 26.30
CA PHE A 272 -10.34 0.60 27.33
C PHE A 272 -9.84 1.97 27.77
N LYS A 273 -9.61 2.15 29.08
CA LYS A 273 -9.02 3.36 29.65
C LYS A 273 -8.28 3.06 30.95
N ASN A 274 -7.12 3.68 31.12
CA ASN A 274 -6.42 3.77 32.40
C ASN A 274 -5.64 5.10 32.50
N CYS A 275 -4.72 5.22 33.46
CA CYS A 275 -3.90 6.42 33.63
C CYS A 275 -2.92 6.69 32.49
N ASN A 276 -2.62 5.68 31.66
CA ASN A 276 -1.61 5.75 30.62
C ASN A 276 -2.19 5.97 29.22
N GLY A 277 -3.53 5.99 29.11
CA GLY A 277 -4.19 6.20 27.84
C GLY A 277 -5.58 5.60 27.76
N TRP A 278 -6.11 5.60 26.54
CA TRP A 278 -7.38 4.96 26.20
C TRP A 278 -7.38 4.48 24.76
N SER A 279 -8.24 3.51 24.46
CA SER A 279 -8.48 3.04 23.10
C SER A 279 -9.93 2.64 22.89
N THR A 280 -10.38 2.71 21.64
CA THR A 280 -11.74 2.33 21.24
C THR A 280 -11.77 1.85 19.80
N VAL A 281 -12.68 0.94 19.49
CA VAL A 281 -12.89 0.38 18.16
C VAL A 281 -14.36 0.52 17.77
N VAL A 282 -14.59 1.24 16.68
CA VAL A 282 -15.89 1.46 16.08
C VAL A 282 -16.13 0.41 15.01
N THR A 283 -17.07 -0.49 15.30
CA THR A 283 -17.50 -1.56 14.39
C THR A 283 -18.96 -1.35 13.99
N LYS A 284 -19.48 -2.27 13.16
CA LYS A 284 -20.92 -2.37 12.85
C LYS A 284 -21.85 -2.46 14.07
N LYS A 285 -21.32 -2.83 15.25
CA LYS A 285 -22.09 -2.88 16.51
C LYS A 285 -22.44 -1.48 17.00
N GLN A 286 -21.49 -0.55 16.90
CA GLN A 286 -21.66 0.84 17.32
C GLN A 286 -22.24 1.71 16.18
N LEU A 287 -21.81 1.48 14.94
CA LEU A 287 -22.23 2.24 13.76
C LEU A 287 -22.81 1.32 12.71
N SER A 288 -24.14 1.29 12.57
CA SER A 288 -24.81 0.39 11.63
C SER A 288 -24.45 0.63 10.16
N ALA A 289 -23.98 1.84 9.81
CA ALA A 289 -23.49 2.14 8.46
C ALA A 289 -22.31 1.24 8.05
N LEU A 290 -21.52 0.73 9.00
CA LEU A 290 -20.42 -0.21 8.72
C LEU A 290 -20.90 -1.65 8.46
N LYS A 291 -22.21 -1.93 8.43
CA LYS A 291 -22.73 -3.26 8.07
C LYS A 291 -22.53 -3.51 6.58
N GLY A 292 -21.93 -4.64 6.25
CA GLY A 292 -21.74 -5.09 4.86
C GLY A 292 -20.29 -5.05 4.42
N ILE A 293 -19.50 -4.13 4.97
CA ILE A 293 -18.05 -4.05 4.74
C ILE A 293 -17.27 -4.70 5.88
N ASP A 294 -16.01 -5.08 5.59
CA ASP A 294 -15.10 -5.64 6.59
C ASP A 294 -14.13 -4.58 7.16
N ILE A 295 -14.57 -3.33 7.25
CA ILE A 295 -13.77 -2.23 7.80
C ILE A 295 -14.28 -1.79 9.18
N SER A 296 -13.35 -1.57 10.10
CA SER A 296 -13.60 -0.88 11.38
C SER A 296 -12.64 0.29 11.56
N VAL A 297 -13.03 1.27 12.36
CA VAL A 297 -12.16 2.41 12.73
C VAL A 297 -11.72 2.22 14.17
N PHE A 298 -10.44 2.44 14.46
CA PHE A 298 -9.92 2.44 15.82
C PHE A 298 -9.29 3.79 16.16
N MET A 299 -9.28 4.12 17.44
CA MET A 299 -8.58 5.29 17.96
C MET A 299 -7.84 4.92 19.23
N VAL A 300 -6.60 5.40 19.34
CA VAL A 300 -5.72 5.18 20.47
C VAL A 300 -5.13 6.51 20.91
N ASN A 301 -5.14 6.73 22.22
CA ASN A 301 -4.44 7.82 22.86
C ASN A 301 -3.49 7.21 23.91
N LEU A 302 -2.19 7.38 23.69
CA LEU A 302 -1.15 7.03 24.64
C LEU A 302 -0.64 8.32 25.27
N THR A 303 -0.71 8.40 26.59
CA THR A 303 -0.06 9.52 27.30
C THR A 303 1.45 9.41 27.18
N LYS A 304 2.18 10.51 27.39
CA LYS A 304 3.65 10.53 27.34
C LYS A 304 4.28 9.37 28.12
N GLY A 305 5.31 8.75 27.55
CA GLY A 305 6.00 7.61 28.17
C GLY A 305 5.10 6.38 28.40
N SER A 306 4.08 6.17 27.57
CA SER A 306 3.18 5.01 27.64
C SER A 306 3.31 4.13 26.41
N ILE A 307 2.94 2.86 26.55
CA ILE A 307 2.96 1.86 25.49
C ILE A 307 1.60 1.18 25.36
N MET A 308 1.09 1.03 24.14
CA MET A 308 0.12 -0.03 23.88
C MET A 308 0.90 -1.34 23.84
N GLY A 309 0.65 -2.20 24.84
CA GLY A 309 1.46 -3.37 25.10
C GLY A 309 1.61 -4.28 23.87
N PRO A 310 2.70 -5.07 23.78
CA PRO A 310 2.94 -5.92 22.62
C PRO A 310 1.75 -6.83 22.33
N HIS A 311 1.22 -6.79 21.11
CA HIS A 311 0.06 -7.55 20.69
C HIS A 311 0.07 -7.84 19.20
N TRP A 312 -0.77 -8.75 18.72
CA TRP A 312 -1.01 -8.92 17.28
C TRP A 312 -2.49 -8.99 16.97
N ASN A 313 -2.82 -8.63 15.73
CA ASN A 313 -4.16 -8.80 15.19
C ASN A 313 -4.29 -10.15 14.46
N PRO A 314 -5.16 -11.06 14.91
CA PRO A 314 -5.27 -12.39 14.31
C PRO A 314 -6.00 -12.39 12.97
N ARG A 315 -6.76 -11.33 12.64
CA ARG A 315 -7.57 -11.31 11.42
C ARG A 315 -7.41 -10.05 10.58
N ALA A 316 -6.97 -8.94 11.18
CA ALA A 316 -6.93 -7.65 10.51
C ALA A 316 -5.52 -7.10 10.31
N SER A 317 -5.34 -6.42 9.19
CA SER A 317 -4.28 -5.43 9.00
C SER A 317 -4.78 -4.08 9.51
N GLU A 318 -3.90 -3.26 10.07
CA GLU A 318 -4.22 -1.94 10.61
C GLU A 318 -3.47 -0.84 9.86
N PHE A 319 -4.16 0.25 9.56
CA PHE A 319 -3.61 1.44 8.91
C PHE A 319 -3.80 2.63 9.84
N GLY A 320 -2.75 3.03 10.55
CA GLY A 320 -2.78 4.13 11.50
C GLY A 320 -2.37 5.45 10.87
N ILE A 321 -2.98 6.54 11.32
CA ILE A 321 -2.69 7.94 10.98
C ILE A 321 -2.42 8.66 12.30
N CYS A 322 -1.23 9.23 12.45
CA CYS A 322 -0.91 10.03 13.62
C CYS A 322 -1.66 11.36 13.59
N LEU A 323 -2.38 11.65 14.67
CA LEU A 323 -3.21 12.85 14.84
C LEU A 323 -2.56 13.91 15.71
N HIS A 324 -1.76 13.49 16.69
CA HIS A 324 -1.10 14.38 17.64
C HIS A 324 0.18 13.74 18.17
N GLY A 325 1.23 14.55 18.26
CA GLY A 325 2.52 14.18 18.84
C GLY A 325 3.32 13.19 17.99
N GLN A 326 4.08 12.33 18.65
CA GLN A 326 4.97 11.38 17.99
C GLN A 326 5.10 10.07 18.76
N GLY A 327 5.40 8.99 18.04
CA GLY A 327 5.57 7.68 18.63
C GLY A 327 6.48 6.76 17.82
N MET A 328 6.89 5.67 18.46
CA MET A 328 7.56 4.55 17.82
C MET A 328 6.56 3.41 17.63
N VAL A 329 6.53 2.83 16.43
CA VAL A 329 5.77 1.62 16.13
C VAL A 329 6.77 0.54 15.73
N THR A 330 6.91 -0.49 16.56
CA THR A 330 7.78 -1.63 16.29
C THR A 330 6.92 -2.80 15.86
N VAL A 331 7.24 -3.42 14.72
CA VAL A 331 6.53 -4.54 14.12
C VAL A 331 7.49 -5.71 13.96
N VAL A 332 7.13 -6.85 14.52
CA VAL A 332 7.93 -8.08 14.52
C VAL A 332 7.46 -8.99 13.40
N CYS A 333 8.40 -9.47 12.60
CA CYS A 333 8.14 -10.52 11.63
C CYS A 333 8.12 -11.90 12.32
N PRO A 334 7.01 -12.65 12.26
CA PRO A 334 6.91 -13.95 12.93
C PRO A 334 7.74 -15.06 12.27
N SER A 335 8.16 -14.91 11.01
CA SER A 335 8.95 -15.89 10.25
C SER A 335 10.38 -15.41 10.00
N SER A 336 11.19 -15.40 11.06
CA SER A 336 12.64 -15.08 10.98
C SER A 336 13.48 -16.32 10.63
N GLY A 337 13.12 -17.02 9.56
CA GLY A 337 13.94 -18.09 8.99
C GLY A 337 14.77 -17.58 7.81
N ASN A 338 15.95 -18.14 7.57
CA ASN A 338 16.85 -17.82 6.43
C ASN A 338 16.23 -18.00 5.02
N ARG A 339 14.92 -18.27 4.91
CA ARG A 339 14.18 -18.56 3.66
C ARG A 339 13.06 -17.57 3.35
N THR A 340 12.81 -16.56 4.20
CA THR A 340 11.73 -15.57 4.00
C THR A 340 12.25 -14.13 4.03
N SER A 341 11.83 -13.32 3.06
CA SER A 341 12.18 -11.89 2.88
C SER A 341 11.50 -10.95 3.89
N CYS A 342 11.12 -11.43 5.07
CA CYS A 342 10.33 -10.70 6.05
C CYS A 342 11.26 -10.21 7.16
N LYS A 343 11.30 -8.89 7.37
CA LYS A 343 12.16 -8.22 8.35
C LYS A 343 11.31 -7.56 9.44
N ASN A 344 11.86 -7.43 10.63
CA ASN A 344 11.29 -6.55 11.64
C ASN A 344 11.31 -5.11 11.11
N MET A 345 10.30 -4.32 11.48
CA MET A 345 10.17 -2.92 11.06
C MET A 345 10.06 -2.04 12.29
N ARG A 346 10.64 -0.85 12.21
CA ARG A 346 10.49 0.22 13.21
C ARG A 346 10.13 1.50 12.50
N PHE A 347 9.07 2.13 12.95
CA PHE A 347 8.59 3.39 12.40
C PHE A 347 8.66 4.45 13.49
N HIS A 348 9.38 5.54 13.22
CA HIS A 348 9.15 6.79 13.91
C HIS A 348 8.02 7.52 13.19
N VAL A 349 6.93 7.78 13.89
CA VAL A 349 5.68 8.30 13.34
C VAL A 349 5.39 9.66 13.96
N GLU A 350 5.16 10.67 13.14
CA GLU A 350 4.83 12.04 13.53
C GLU A 350 3.46 12.46 12.97
N GLU A 351 2.94 13.61 13.38
CA GLU A 351 1.61 14.10 12.96
C GLU A 351 1.41 14.10 11.43
N GLY A 352 0.38 13.39 10.98
CA GLY A 352 0.08 13.20 9.56
C GLY A 352 0.87 12.08 8.88
N ASP A 353 1.73 11.34 9.57
CA ASP A 353 2.28 10.11 9.00
C ASP A 353 1.23 9.00 8.98
N VAL A 354 1.30 8.14 7.97
CA VAL A 354 0.44 6.96 7.82
C VAL A 354 1.30 5.70 7.86
N PHE A 355 0.95 4.73 8.70
CA PHE A 355 1.67 3.47 8.84
C PHE A 355 0.73 2.26 8.72
N ALA A 356 1.26 1.14 8.24
CA ALA A 356 0.56 -0.13 8.09
C ALA A 356 1.20 -1.20 8.97
N VAL A 357 0.36 -1.94 9.69
CA VAL A 357 0.76 -3.16 10.39
C VAL A 357 -0.02 -4.35 9.84
N PRO A 358 0.65 -5.33 9.23
CA PRO A 358 -0.05 -6.48 8.65
C PRO A 358 -0.64 -7.38 9.73
N ARG A 359 -1.70 -8.12 9.37
CA ARG A 359 -2.20 -9.22 10.22
C ARG A 359 -1.08 -10.19 10.60
N PHE A 360 -1.23 -10.84 11.75
CA PHE A 360 -0.28 -11.79 12.34
C PHE A 360 1.09 -11.24 12.76
N HIS A 361 1.37 -9.95 12.59
CA HIS A 361 2.61 -9.36 13.05
C HIS A 361 2.44 -8.80 14.45
N PRO A 362 3.19 -9.29 15.46
CA PRO A 362 3.23 -8.65 16.76
C PRO A 362 3.77 -7.23 16.64
N MET A 363 3.15 -6.31 17.35
CA MET A 363 3.48 -4.90 17.31
C MET A 363 3.43 -4.28 18.70
N ALA A 364 4.15 -3.17 18.87
CA ALA A 364 4.02 -2.29 20.00
C ALA A 364 4.04 -0.83 19.51
N GLN A 365 3.16 0.00 20.07
CA GLN A 365 3.14 1.44 19.80
C GLN A 365 3.49 2.20 21.09
N VAL A 366 4.46 3.09 21.01
CA VAL A 366 5.08 3.72 22.18
C VAL A 366 5.09 5.24 22.02
N ALA A 367 4.63 5.97 23.02
CA ALA A 367 4.73 7.42 23.10
C ALA A 367 6.08 7.85 23.67
N PHE A 368 6.65 8.94 23.14
CA PHE A 368 7.84 9.57 23.71
C PHE A 368 7.54 10.23 25.06
N ASN A 369 8.58 10.60 25.82
CA ASN A 369 8.41 11.26 27.12
C ASN A 369 7.98 12.73 27.00
N ASN A 370 8.13 13.34 25.80
CA ASN A 370 7.88 14.75 25.58
C ASN A 370 6.41 15.07 25.27
N ASP A 371 5.65 14.15 24.69
CA ASP A 371 4.27 14.37 24.29
C ASP A 371 3.45 13.06 24.24
N SER A 372 2.14 13.19 24.18
CA SER A 372 1.23 12.06 23.97
C SER A 372 1.27 11.61 22.50
N PHE A 373 1.07 10.32 22.25
CA PHE A 373 0.93 9.77 20.91
C PHE A 373 -0.54 9.42 20.68
N VAL A 374 -1.22 10.20 19.83
CA VAL A 374 -2.63 9.97 19.49
C VAL A 374 -2.72 9.62 18.02
N PHE A 375 -3.33 8.49 17.71
CA PHE A 375 -3.53 8.03 16.35
C PHE A 375 -4.91 7.39 16.18
N MET A 376 -5.48 7.55 14.99
CA MET A 376 -6.65 6.80 14.54
C MET A 376 -6.24 5.87 13.42
N GLY A 377 -6.97 4.80 13.19
CA GLY A 377 -6.73 3.97 12.01
C GLY A 377 -7.94 3.22 11.49
N PHE A 378 -7.73 2.58 10.34
CA PHE A 378 -8.69 1.69 9.71
C PHE A 378 -8.17 0.25 9.81
N SER A 379 -9.08 -0.70 9.99
CA SER A 379 -8.75 -2.12 10.16
C SER A 379 -9.59 -2.99 9.24
N THR A 380 -8.97 -3.99 8.60
CA THR A 380 -9.54 -4.78 7.48
C THR A 380 -10.40 -5.98 7.89
N ALA A 381 -10.64 -6.20 9.18
CA ALA A 381 -11.55 -7.26 9.63
C ALA A 381 -12.49 -6.80 10.75
N ALA A 382 -13.63 -6.21 10.37
CA ALA A 382 -14.62 -5.63 11.26
C ALA A 382 -15.39 -6.66 12.12
N LYS A 383 -15.51 -7.90 11.66
CA LYS A 383 -16.48 -8.84 12.28
C LYS A 383 -15.94 -9.60 13.49
N ASN A 384 -14.65 -9.94 13.56
CA ASN A 384 -14.07 -10.85 14.58
C ASN A 384 -12.56 -10.61 14.84
N ASN A 385 -12.06 -9.37 14.80
CA ASN A 385 -10.67 -9.09 15.19
C ASN A 385 -10.58 -8.75 16.68
N HIS A 386 -9.89 -9.61 17.44
CA HIS A 386 -9.60 -9.40 18.85
C HIS A 386 -8.08 -9.37 19.03
N PRO A 387 -7.49 -8.18 19.30
CA PRO A 387 -6.06 -8.08 19.55
C PRO A 387 -5.62 -9.04 20.66
N GLN A 388 -4.58 -9.82 20.40
CA GLN A 388 -4.02 -10.77 21.36
C GLN A 388 -2.78 -10.17 22.00
N TYR A 389 -2.88 -9.80 23.28
CA TYR A 389 -1.79 -9.18 24.02
C TYR A 389 -0.79 -10.23 24.52
N LEU A 390 0.50 -9.91 24.46
CA LEU A 390 1.60 -10.75 24.93
C LEU A 390 2.05 -10.39 26.35
N ALA A 391 1.74 -9.18 26.81
CA ALA A 391 2.12 -8.68 28.13
C ALA A 391 0.91 -8.10 28.90
N GLY A 392 1.08 -7.91 30.20
CA GLY A 392 0.05 -7.36 31.08
C GLY A 392 -1.03 -8.36 31.51
N LYS A 393 -2.01 -7.88 32.27
CA LYS A 393 -3.14 -8.69 32.76
C LYS A 393 -4.02 -9.28 31.65
N ALA A 394 -4.02 -8.67 30.46
CA ALA A 394 -4.73 -9.19 29.29
C ALA A 394 -3.88 -10.17 28.46
N SER A 395 -2.66 -10.51 28.90
CA SER A 395 -1.76 -11.38 28.15
C SER A 395 -2.35 -12.78 27.94
N VAL A 396 -2.33 -13.26 26.70
CA VAL A 396 -2.71 -14.63 26.34
C VAL A 396 -1.77 -15.67 26.94
N LEU A 397 -0.54 -15.28 27.30
CA LEU A 397 0.39 -16.21 27.95
C LEU A 397 -0.18 -16.68 29.29
N ARG A 398 -1.01 -15.87 29.95
CA ARG A 398 -1.64 -16.24 31.23
C ARG A 398 -2.66 -17.37 31.10
N THR A 399 -3.09 -17.73 29.89
CA THR A 399 -4.04 -18.82 29.65
C THR A 399 -3.34 -20.17 29.38
N LEU A 400 -2.04 -20.14 29.11
CA LEU A 400 -1.24 -21.34 28.85
C LEU A 400 -0.78 -21.99 30.16
N ASP A 401 -0.60 -23.31 30.11
CA ASP A 401 -0.02 -24.05 31.22
C ASP A 401 1.40 -23.55 31.51
N ARG A 402 1.71 -23.42 32.80
CA ARG A 402 2.97 -22.84 33.27
C ARG A 402 4.17 -23.66 32.82
N ASP A 403 4.07 -24.98 32.85
CA ASP A 403 5.18 -25.85 32.49
C ASP A 403 5.38 -25.88 30.97
N ILE A 404 4.30 -25.75 30.19
CA ILE A 404 4.37 -25.54 28.73
C ILE A 404 5.10 -24.23 28.39
N LEU A 405 4.76 -23.14 29.07
CA LEU A 405 5.43 -21.85 28.87
C LEU A 405 6.91 -21.88 29.24
N SER A 406 7.22 -22.53 30.35
CA SER A 406 8.58 -22.75 30.85
C SER A 406 9.45 -23.45 29.82
N VAL A 407 8.94 -24.53 29.22
CA VAL A 407 9.61 -25.23 28.12
C VAL A 407 9.67 -24.37 26.85
N SER A 408 8.60 -23.67 26.49
CA SER A 408 8.53 -22.86 25.26
C SER A 408 9.50 -21.67 25.26
N LEU A 409 9.74 -21.08 26.44
CA LEU A 409 10.63 -19.92 26.62
C LEU A 409 12.03 -20.29 27.12
N ASP A 410 12.30 -21.59 27.33
CA ASP A 410 13.51 -22.09 28.00
C ASP A 410 13.81 -21.33 29.31
N ALA A 411 12.78 -21.21 30.15
CA ALA A 411 12.83 -20.40 31.36
C ALA A 411 12.32 -21.17 32.57
N LYS A 412 12.91 -20.96 33.75
CA LYS A 412 12.44 -21.58 35.00
C LYS A 412 10.99 -21.13 35.31
N ASN A 413 10.19 -22.01 35.91
CA ASN A 413 8.83 -21.67 36.36
C ASN A 413 8.77 -20.40 37.22
N THR A 414 9.75 -20.19 38.11
CA THR A 414 9.83 -18.98 38.93
C THR A 414 10.07 -17.70 38.12
N THR A 415 10.71 -17.80 36.96
CA THR A 415 10.86 -16.69 36.00
C THR A 415 9.57 -16.47 35.23
N VAL A 416 8.90 -17.54 34.78
CA VAL A 416 7.59 -17.47 34.12
C VAL A 416 6.57 -16.81 35.03
N ASP A 417 6.49 -17.19 36.31
CA ASP A 417 5.58 -16.60 37.29
C ASP A 417 5.81 -15.09 37.45
N LYS A 418 7.08 -14.64 37.43
CA LYS A 418 7.42 -13.22 37.46
C LYS A 418 6.95 -12.51 36.19
N ILE A 419 7.23 -13.07 35.01
CA ILE A 419 6.84 -12.49 33.71
C ILE A 419 5.31 -12.32 33.65
N LEU A 420 4.55 -13.32 34.09
CA LEU A 420 3.09 -13.29 34.01
C LEU A 420 2.44 -12.35 35.03
N ASN A 421 3.01 -12.18 36.23
CA ASN A 421 2.34 -11.52 37.35
C ASN A 421 2.88 -10.14 37.73
N GLN A 422 4.05 -9.73 37.23
CA GLN A 422 4.68 -8.45 37.63
C GLN A 422 3.94 -7.23 37.08
N GLN A 423 3.39 -7.31 35.86
CA GLN A 423 2.71 -6.19 35.22
C GLN A 423 1.25 -6.11 35.69
N GLU A 424 0.92 -5.06 36.44
CA GLU A 424 -0.40 -4.86 37.02
C GLU A 424 -1.42 -4.27 36.03
N GLN A 425 -0.95 -3.67 34.94
CA GLN A 425 -1.78 -3.06 33.91
C GLN A 425 -2.13 -4.07 32.82
N ALA A 426 -3.24 -3.86 32.11
CA ALA A 426 -3.79 -4.85 31.17
C ALA A 426 -3.28 -4.67 29.74
N ILE A 427 -3.59 -3.52 29.11
CA ILE A 427 -3.40 -3.27 27.67
C ILE A 427 -2.45 -2.10 27.43
N ILE A 428 -2.78 -0.91 27.95
CA ILE A 428 -1.89 0.26 27.90
C ILE A 428 -1.05 0.30 29.17
N LEU A 429 0.27 0.30 29.02
CA LEU A 429 1.23 0.15 30.12
C LEU A 429 2.12 1.39 30.23
N GLU A 430 2.77 1.57 31.37
CA GLU A 430 3.81 2.59 31.54
C GLU A 430 5.11 2.10 30.88
N CYS A 431 5.78 2.96 30.12
CA CYS A 431 7.02 2.66 29.43
C CYS A 431 7.86 3.93 29.25
N THR A 432 8.30 4.50 30.36
CA THR A 432 9.15 5.69 30.36
C THR A 432 10.43 5.40 29.56
N SER A 433 10.76 6.30 28.62
CA SER A 433 11.94 6.22 27.75
C SER A 433 11.97 5.08 26.71
N CYS A 434 10.94 4.25 26.61
CA CYS A 434 10.94 3.12 25.68
C CYS A 434 10.97 3.56 24.21
N ALA A 435 10.28 4.64 23.86
CA ALA A 435 10.28 5.17 22.50
C ALA A 435 11.65 5.73 22.12
N GLU A 436 12.33 6.40 23.06
CA GLU A 436 13.67 6.95 22.87
C GLU A 436 14.71 5.84 22.60
N GLU A 437 14.61 4.72 23.32
CA GLU A 437 15.47 3.55 23.09
C GLU A 437 15.17 2.89 21.73
N GLU A 438 13.89 2.66 21.38
CA GLU A 438 13.52 2.11 20.07
C GLU A 438 13.96 3.03 18.92
N PHE A 439 13.87 4.34 19.10
CA PHE A 439 14.33 5.33 18.13
C PHE A 439 15.85 5.30 17.96
N LYS A 440 16.60 5.12 19.06
CA LYS A 440 18.06 4.95 19.02
C LYS A 440 18.44 3.68 18.27
N VAL A 441 17.79 2.55 18.57
CA VAL A 441 18.01 1.28 17.85
C VAL A 441 17.72 1.45 16.35
N MET A 442 16.59 2.07 15.99
CA MET A 442 16.25 2.34 14.59
C MET A 442 17.33 3.19 13.89
N LYS A 443 17.84 4.24 14.55
CA LYS A 443 18.94 5.06 13.98
C LYS A 443 20.22 4.26 13.77
N GLU A 444 20.59 3.40 14.72
CA GLU A 444 21.77 2.54 14.60
C GLU A 444 21.61 1.52 13.46
N GLU A 445 20.41 0.97 13.25
CA GLU A 445 20.09 0.08 12.12
C GLU A 445 20.23 0.82 10.78
N ILE A 446 19.61 2.00 10.65
CA ILE A 446 19.71 2.83 9.44
C ILE A 446 21.18 3.19 9.13
N GLN A 447 21.96 3.54 10.15
CA GLN A 447 23.37 3.86 9.96
C GLN A 447 24.17 2.66 9.44
N LYS A 448 23.96 1.48 10.03
CA LYS A 448 24.62 0.24 9.58
C LYS A 448 24.27 -0.10 8.14
N GLU A 449 22.99 0.01 7.76
CA GLU A 449 22.56 -0.26 6.38
C GLU A 449 23.21 0.71 5.39
N LYS A 450 23.28 2.02 5.71
CA LYS A 450 23.98 3.02 4.88
C LYS A 450 25.48 2.73 4.74
N GLU A 451 26.14 2.31 5.82
CA GLU A 451 27.55 1.92 5.79
C GLU A 451 27.79 0.67 4.94
N GLU A 452 26.91 -0.33 5.02
CA GLU A 452 26.98 -1.55 4.20
C GLU A 452 26.74 -1.25 2.72
N GLU A 453 25.75 -0.41 2.39
CA GLU A 453 25.47 0.00 1.02
C GLU A 453 26.63 0.78 0.41
N LYS A 454 27.23 1.70 1.19
CA LYS A 454 28.43 2.43 0.77
C LYS A 454 29.59 1.48 0.49
N LYS A 455 29.84 0.48 1.36
CA LYS A 455 30.87 -0.54 1.13
C LYS A 455 30.60 -1.36 -0.14
N LYS A 456 29.34 -1.73 -0.40
CA LYS A 456 28.94 -2.43 -1.64
C LYS A 456 29.20 -1.57 -2.88
N LYS A 457 28.83 -0.29 -2.86
CA LYS A 457 29.10 0.66 -3.94
C LYS A 457 30.61 0.83 -4.19
N GLU A 458 31.40 0.96 -3.13
CA GLU A 458 32.87 1.05 -3.23
C GLU A 458 33.51 -0.24 -3.76
N GLU A 459 33.02 -1.42 -3.37
CA GLU A 459 33.49 -2.71 -3.89
C GLU A 459 33.13 -2.89 -5.38
N GLU A 460 31.93 -2.48 -5.78
CA GLU A 460 31.49 -2.52 -7.18
C GLU A 460 32.33 -1.56 -8.05
N GLU A 461 32.65 -0.36 -7.55
CA GLU A 461 33.51 0.60 -8.24
C GLU A 461 34.96 0.07 -8.38
N LYS A 462 35.49 -0.57 -7.33
CA LYS A 462 36.82 -1.23 -7.41
C LYS A 462 36.85 -2.35 -8.44
N LYS A 463 35.82 -3.21 -8.48
CA LYS A 463 35.71 -4.27 -9.49
C LYS A 463 35.66 -3.70 -10.90
N LYS A 464 34.90 -2.62 -11.12
CA LYS A 464 34.85 -1.92 -12.41
C LYS A 464 36.23 -1.38 -12.83
N LYS A 465 36.98 -0.78 -11.91
CA LYS A 465 38.35 -0.28 -12.17
C LYS A 465 39.33 -1.42 -12.49
N GLU A 466 39.31 -2.51 -11.73
CA GLU A 466 40.15 -3.68 -11.98
C GLU A 466 39.84 -4.33 -13.35
N GLU A 467 38.56 -4.38 -13.75
CA GLU A 467 38.17 -4.89 -15.06
C GLU A 467 38.63 -3.97 -16.21
N GLU A 468 38.54 -2.65 -16.04
CA GLU A 468 39.04 -1.68 -17.02
C GLU A 468 40.57 -1.75 -17.16
N GLU A 469 41.30 -1.92 -16.06
CA GLU A 469 42.76 -2.07 -16.07
C GLU A 469 43.20 -3.36 -16.75
N LYS A 470 42.49 -4.48 -16.52
CA LYS A 470 42.73 -5.74 -17.25
C LYS A 470 42.51 -5.59 -18.76
N LYS A 471 41.44 -4.91 -19.18
CA LYS A 471 41.18 -4.63 -20.61
C LYS A 471 42.30 -3.81 -21.24
N LYS A 472 42.82 -2.80 -20.53
CA LYS A 472 43.96 -1.99 -20.99
C LYS A 472 45.23 -2.83 -21.13
N GLN A 473 45.52 -3.70 -20.17
CA GLN A 473 46.67 -4.60 -20.21
C GLN A 473 46.58 -5.60 -21.39
N GLU A 474 45.41 -6.20 -21.63
CA GLU A 474 45.18 -7.09 -22.78
C GLU A 474 45.34 -6.37 -24.12
N GLU A 475 44.87 -5.12 -24.24
CA GLU A 475 45.02 -4.33 -25.46
C GLU A 475 46.49 -3.95 -25.72
N GLU A 476 47.26 -3.62 -24.68
CA GLU A 476 48.69 -3.31 -24.80
C GLU A 476 49.50 -4.56 -25.16
N GLU A 477 49.14 -5.75 -24.64
CA GLU A 477 49.79 -7.01 -24.99
C GLU A 477 49.53 -7.40 -26.45
N LYS A 478 48.30 -7.20 -26.95
CA LYS A 478 47.99 -7.39 -28.38
C LYS A 478 48.81 -6.46 -29.28
N LYS A 479 48.93 -5.17 -28.92
CA LYS A 479 49.77 -4.22 -29.68
C LYS A 479 51.24 -4.64 -29.72
N LYS A 480 51.78 -5.17 -28.61
CA LYS A 480 53.16 -5.70 -28.57
C LYS A 480 53.34 -6.92 -29.45
N GLN A 481 52.37 -7.85 -29.46
CA GLN A 481 52.40 -9.03 -30.32
C GLN A 481 52.35 -8.64 -31.81
N GLU A 482 51.49 -7.70 -32.19
CA GLU A 482 51.40 -7.17 -33.56
C GLU A 482 52.70 -6.46 -34.01
N GLU A 483 53.34 -5.68 -33.12
CA GLU A 483 54.61 -5.02 -33.44
C GLU A 483 55.77 -6.02 -33.62
N GLU A 484 55.80 -7.08 -32.82
CA GLU A 484 56.80 -8.16 -32.96
C GLU A 484 56.61 -8.94 -34.27
N GLU A 485 55.36 -9.18 -34.68
CA GLU A 485 55.05 -9.84 -35.93
C GLU A 485 55.44 -8.98 -37.15
N LYS A 486 55.22 -7.67 -37.10
CA LYS A 486 55.68 -6.73 -38.13
C LYS A 486 57.21 -6.71 -38.26
N LYS A 487 57.95 -6.73 -37.13
CA LYS A 487 59.42 -6.80 -37.17
C LYS A 487 59.93 -8.09 -37.81
N LYS A 488 59.28 -9.23 -37.55
CA LYS A 488 59.62 -10.51 -38.19
C LYS A 488 59.38 -10.46 -39.70
N GLN A 489 58.28 -9.84 -40.14
CA GLN A 489 57.98 -9.67 -41.56
C GLN A 489 58.99 -8.75 -42.27
N GLU A 490 59.36 -7.61 -41.66
CA GLU A 490 60.38 -6.72 -42.21
C GLU A 490 61.76 -7.39 -42.33
N GLU A 491 62.14 -8.22 -41.35
CA GLU A 491 63.41 -8.94 -41.38
C GLU A 491 63.44 -10.03 -42.47
N GLU A 492 62.32 -10.71 -42.70
CA GLU A 492 62.16 -11.66 -43.81
C GLU A 492 62.21 -10.96 -45.18
N GLU A 493 61.61 -9.77 -45.28
CA GLU A 493 61.59 -8.99 -46.52
C GLU A 493 62.98 -8.44 -46.87
N LYS A 494 63.76 -7.96 -45.88
CA LYS A 494 65.16 -7.58 -46.08
C LYS A 494 66.02 -8.74 -46.60
N ARG A 495 65.78 -9.95 -46.09
CA ARG A 495 66.44 -11.17 -46.59
C ARG A 495 66.12 -11.46 -48.05
N LYS A 496 64.87 -11.25 -48.47
CA LYS A 496 64.44 -11.41 -49.87
C LYS A 496 65.05 -10.33 -50.76
N GLN A 497 65.17 -9.09 -50.29
CA GLN A 497 65.79 -7.99 -51.04
C GLN A 497 67.29 -8.19 -51.26
N GLU A 498 68.05 -8.67 -50.25
CA GLU A 498 69.47 -9.02 -50.43
C GLU A 498 69.69 -10.15 -51.46
N GLU A 499 68.74 -11.09 -51.56
CA GLU A 499 68.78 -12.18 -52.54
C GLU A 499 68.45 -11.69 -53.96
N GLU A 500 67.57 -10.68 -54.08
CA GLU A 500 67.19 -10.06 -55.35
C GLU A 500 68.27 -9.10 -55.89
N GLU A 501 68.97 -8.39 -55.01
CA GLU A 501 70.07 -7.48 -55.39
C GLU A 501 71.27 -8.25 -55.97
N LYS A 502 71.53 -9.47 -55.47
CA LYS A 502 72.50 -10.40 -56.09
C LYS A 502 72.10 -10.85 -57.49
N LYS A 503 70.81 -10.89 -57.83
CA LYS A 503 70.32 -11.20 -59.19
C LYS A 503 70.36 -9.98 -60.12
N LYS A 504 70.12 -8.78 -59.60
CA LYS A 504 70.16 -7.53 -60.39
C LYS A 504 71.59 -7.14 -60.82
N GLN A 505 72.61 -7.46 -60.01
CA GLN A 505 74.02 -7.24 -60.40
C GLN A 505 74.48 -8.13 -61.59
N GLU A 506 73.80 -9.23 -61.90
CA GLU A 506 74.06 -10.05 -63.10
C GLU A 506 73.37 -9.50 -64.38
N GLU A 507 72.37 -8.61 -64.25
CA GLU A 507 71.55 -8.15 -65.38
C GLU A 507 71.93 -6.74 -65.88
N GLU A 508 72.59 -5.93 -65.04
CA GLU A 508 72.96 -4.54 -65.34
C GLU A 508 74.18 -4.41 -66.28
N GLU A 509 74.95 -5.48 -66.50
CA GLU A 509 76.06 -5.48 -67.47
C GLU A 509 75.56 -5.48 -68.94
N LYS A 510 74.27 -5.77 -69.17
CA LYS A 510 73.66 -5.86 -70.52
C LYS A 510 73.04 -4.58 -71.07
N LYS A 511 72.90 -3.52 -70.26
CA LYS A 511 72.24 -2.26 -70.67
C LYS A 511 73.22 -1.07 -70.79
N LYS A 512 74.45 -1.35 -71.21
CA LYS A 512 75.47 -0.35 -71.63
C LYS A 512 75.49 -0.08 -73.14
N LYS A 513 74.37 -0.30 -73.83
CA LYS A 513 74.23 0.04 -75.26
C LYS A 513 73.00 0.93 -75.44
N GLU A 514 73.18 1.99 -76.23
CA GLU A 514 72.19 3.01 -76.64
C GLU A 514 71.88 4.03 -75.53
N GLU A 515 72.63 5.10 -75.27
CA GLU A 515 73.39 6.04 -76.13
C GLU A 515 72.68 6.62 -77.36
N GLU A 516 71.34 6.50 -77.49
CA GLU A 516 70.59 7.16 -78.57
C GLU A 516 69.41 8.03 -78.12
N GLU A 517 69.29 8.36 -76.83
CA GLU A 517 68.15 9.16 -76.36
C GLU A 517 68.51 10.59 -75.91
N LYS A 518 69.77 11.01 -76.08
CA LYS A 518 70.22 12.39 -75.80
C LYS A 518 69.81 13.44 -76.83
N ARG A 519 68.85 13.11 -77.70
CA ARG A 519 68.37 14.02 -78.76
C ARG A 519 66.87 14.33 -78.67
N ARG A 520 66.14 13.70 -77.73
CA ARG A 520 64.75 14.04 -77.38
C ARG A 520 64.65 15.07 -76.24
N GLU A 521 65.67 15.12 -75.37
CA GLU A 521 65.79 15.98 -74.17
C GLU A 521 65.61 17.51 -74.37
N LYS A 522 65.48 18.01 -75.60
CA LYS A 522 65.32 19.46 -75.85
C LYS A 522 63.93 19.87 -76.36
N GLN A 523 63.13 18.94 -76.88
CA GLN A 523 61.69 19.18 -77.14
C GLN A 523 60.80 18.67 -76.00
N GLU A 524 61.35 17.86 -75.11
CA GLU A 524 60.67 17.36 -73.91
C GLU A 524 60.56 18.44 -72.84
N LYS A 525 61.60 19.25 -72.60
CA LYS A 525 61.58 20.30 -71.56
C LYS A 525 60.48 21.36 -71.67
N GLU A 526 60.06 21.73 -72.88
CA GLU A 526 58.96 22.69 -73.07
C GLU A 526 57.58 22.02 -72.94
N ARG A 527 57.48 20.69 -73.13
CA ARG A 527 56.28 19.91 -72.77
C ARG A 527 56.26 19.57 -71.28
N GLU A 528 57.41 19.31 -70.66
CA GLU A 528 57.55 18.99 -69.24
C GLU A 528 57.10 20.15 -68.36
N GLU A 529 57.35 21.42 -68.70
CA GLU A 529 56.87 22.53 -67.88
C GLU A 529 55.32 22.70 -67.93
N GLU A 530 54.69 22.54 -69.11
CA GLU A 530 53.21 22.55 -69.23
C GLU A 530 52.56 21.28 -68.65
N GLU A 531 53.21 20.12 -68.79
CA GLU A 531 52.73 18.84 -68.26
C GLU A 531 52.99 18.70 -66.76
N GLU A 532 54.04 19.32 -66.19
CA GLU A 532 54.29 19.36 -64.74
C GLU A 532 53.31 20.32 -64.04
N GLU A 533 52.93 21.44 -64.65
CA GLU A 533 51.87 22.30 -64.09
C GLU A 533 50.49 21.63 -64.19
N ALA A 534 50.21 20.92 -65.29
CA ALA A 534 49.00 20.11 -65.43
C ALA A 534 48.99 18.89 -64.49
N LYS A 535 50.13 18.21 -64.30
CA LYS A 535 50.28 17.10 -63.35
C LYS A 535 50.16 17.59 -61.92
N LYS A 536 50.76 18.71 -61.52
CA LYS A 536 50.58 19.25 -60.17
C LYS A 536 49.13 19.57 -59.87
N ARG A 537 48.38 20.13 -60.83
CA ARG A 537 46.94 20.36 -60.68
C ARG A 537 46.14 19.06 -60.65
N GLN A 538 46.46 18.08 -61.50
CA GLN A 538 45.79 16.77 -61.49
C GLN A 538 46.15 15.92 -60.25
N GLU A 539 47.37 16.02 -59.72
CA GLU A 539 47.86 15.29 -58.54
C GLU A 539 47.33 15.92 -57.25
N GLU A 540 47.18 17.25 -57.18
CA GLU A 540 46.50 17.92 -56.07
C GLU A 540 44.99 17.63 -56.08
N GLU A 541 44.36 17.59 -57.26
CA GLU A 541 42.95 17.21 -57.39
C GLU A 541 42.74 15.69 -57.14
N ALA A 542 43.69 14.84 -57.53
CA ALA A 542 43.68 13.41 -57.24
C ALA A 542 43.90 13.15 -55.74
N LYS A 543 44.86 13.82 -55.10
CA LYS A 543 45.05 13.71 -53.64
C LYS A 543 43.83 14.16 -52.86
N LYS A 544 43.17 15.26 -53.26
CA LYS A 544 41.92 15.68 -52.63
C LYS A 544 40.79 14.67 -52.82
N LYS A 545 40.69 14.04 -53.99
CA LYS A 545 39.69 12.98 -54.24
C LYS A 545 40.01 11.72 -53.45
N GLU A 546 41.27 11.33 -53.34
CA GLU A 546 41.72 10.15 -52.59
C GLU A 546 41.58 10.35 -51.06
N GLU A 547 41.89 11.54 -50.54
CA GLU A 547 41.60 11.89 -49.13
C GLU A 547 40.10 11.94 -48.84
N GLU A 548 39.29 12.47 -49.77
CA GLU A 548 37.82 12.48 -49.62
C GLU A 548 37.22 11.07 -49.71
N GLU A 549 37.77 10.21 -50.57
CA GLU A 549 37.36 8.81 -50.72
C GLU A 549 37.77 7.97 -49.51
N GLN A 550 39.00 8.11 -49.00
CA GLN A 550 39.43 7.47 -47.75
C GLN A 550 38.60 7.90 -46.55
N ARG A 551 38.28 9.21 -46.44
CA ARG A 551 37.43 9.70 -45.34
C ARG A 551 36.00 9.15 -45.44
N ARG A 552 35.48 8.96 -46.66
CA ARG A 552 34.17 8.32 -46.88
C ARG A 552 34.20 6.83 -46.56
N GLU A 553 35.25 6.11 -46.94
CA GLU A 553 35.41 4.69 -46.60
C GLU A 553 35.56 4.46 -45.08
N GLU A 554 36.30 5.33 -44.40
CA GLU A 554 36.49 5.25 -42.94
C GLU A 554 35.19 5.59 -42.18
N GLU A 555 34.44 6.60 -42.64
CA GLU A 555 33.12 6.95 -42.09
C GLU A 555 32.07 5.84 -42.37
N GLU A 556 32.10 5.22 -43.54
CA GLU A 556 31.23 4.09 -43.87
C GLU A 556 31.60 2.82 -43.09
N ALA A 557 32.89 2.55 -42.88
CA ALA A 557 33.37 1.44 -42.06
C ALA A 557 32.99 1.62 -40.58
N ALA A 558 33.16 2.82 -40.02
CA ALA A 558 32.75 3.15 -38.66
C ALA A 558 31.23 2.98 -38.48
N ARG A 559 30.44 3.42 -39.47
CA ARG A 559 28.98 3.27 -39.46
C ARG A 559 28.55 1.79 -39.57
N ARG A 560 29.26 0.97 -40.35
CA ARG A 560 29.03 -0.49 -40.42
C ARG A 560 29.37 -1.20 -39.11
N GLU A 561 30.44 -0.78 -38.41
CA GLU A 561 30.81 -1.35 -37.11
C GLU A 561 29.81 -0.98 -36.01
N GLU A 562 29.34 0.28 -35.99
CA GLU A 562 28.30 0.72 -35.06
C GLU A 562 26.97 -0.01 -35.31
N GLU A 563 26.57 -0.18 -36.57
CA GLU A 563 25.36 -0.92 -36.93
C GLU A 563 25.47 -2.41 -36.59
N ALA A 564 26.67 -3.01 -36.72
CA ALA A 564 26.94 -4.38 -36.29
C ALA A 564 26.85 -4.54 -34.76
N LYS A 565 27.45 -3.62 -33.99
CA LYS A 565 27.34 -3.60 -32.51
C LYS A 565 25.89 -3.45 -32.06
N LYS A 566 25.13 -2.59 -32.72
CA LYS A 566 23.70 -2.39 -32.43
C LYS A 566 22.87 -3.64 -32.71
N LYS A 567 23.16 -4.36 -33.80
CA LYS A 567 22.52 -5.65 -34.14
C LYS A 567 22.89 -6.76 -33.14
N GLU A 568 24.14 -6.80 -32.67
CA GLU A 568 24.57 -7.77 -31.65
C GLU A 568 23.92 -7.49 -30.29
N GLU A 569 23.81 -6.21 -29.89
CA GLU A 569 23.14 -5.82 -28.65
C GLU A 569 21.63 -6.10 -28.71
N GLU A 570 20.98 -5.84 -29.86
CA GLU A 570 19.57 -6.18 -30.06
C GLU A 570 19.34 -7.70 -30.05
N ALA A 571 20.27 -8.48 -30.62
CA ALA A 571 20.22 -9.95 -30.55
C ALA A 571 20.37 -10.47 -29.11
N LYS A 572 21.31 -9.93 -28.32
CA LYS A 572 21.47 -10.27 -26.89
C LYS A 572 20.23 -9.91 -26.07
N LYS A 573 19.64 -8.74 -26.30
CA LYS A 573 18.38 -8.32 -25.65
C LYS A 573 17.23 -9.26 -25.99
N ARG A 574 17.09 -9.67 -27.26
CA ARG A 574 16.08 -10.65 -27.68
C ARG A 574 16.29 -12.03 -27.06
N GLU A 575 17.53 -12.47 -26.90
CA GLU A 575 17.83 -13.75 -26.27
C GLU A 575 17.59 -13.73 -24.76
N GLU A 576 17.96 -12.65 -24.07
CA GLU A 576 17.64 -12.45 -22.65
C GLU A 576 16.12 -12.38 -22.41
N GLN A 577 15.38 -11.72 -23.31
CA GLN A 577 13.92 -11.66 -23.24
C GLN A 577 13.29 -13.05 -23.43
N ARG A 578 13.79 -13.86 -24.38
CA ARG A 578 13.34 -15.25 -24.55
C ARG A 578 13.62 -16.12 -23.32
N GLN A 579 14.79 -15.95 -22.69
CA GLN A 579 15.12 -16.68 -21.46
C GLN A 579 14.20 -16.29 -20.30
N LYS A 580 13.89 -14.99 -20.15
CA LYS A 580 12.93 -14.50 -19.14
C LYS A 580 11.51 -15.03 -19.39
N GLU A 581 11.05 -15.06 -20.64
CA GLU A 581 9.75 -15.63 -21.01
C GLU A 581 9.68 -17.14 -20.75
N GLU A 582 10.76 -17.89 -21.05
CA GLU A 582 10.80 -19.33 -20.78
C GLU A 582 10.81 -19.63 -19.27
N GLU A 583 11.55 -18.84 -18.47
CA GLU A 583 11.56 -18.96 -17.01
C GLU A 583 10.21 -18.60 -16.40
N ALA A 584 9.55 -17.55 -16.90
CA ALA A 584 8.21 -17.17 -16.49
C ALA A 584 7.19 -18.29 -16.79
N ARG A 585 7.27 -18.90 -17.98
CA ARG A 585 6.39 -20.02 -18.36
C ARG A 585 6.58 -21.25 -17.46
N LYS A 586 7.83 -21.57 -17.09
CA LYS A 586 8.13 -22.66 -16.15
C LYS A 586 7.57 -22.38 -14.76
N LYS A 587 7.69 -21.14 -14.26
CA LYS A 587 7.11 -20.72 -12.98
C LYS A 587 5.57 -20.79 -12.99
N GLU A 588 4.95 -20.43 -14.10
CA GLU A 588 3.50 -20.53 -14.27
C GLU A 588 3.01 -21.99 -14.29
N GLU A 589 3.71 -22.89 -15.00
CA GLU A 589 3.40 -24.32 -14.97
C GLU A 589 3.56 -24.92 -13.57
N GLU A 590 4.63 -24.58 -12.85
CA GLU A 590 4.86 -25.06 -11.47
C GLU A 590 3.79 -24.52 -10.50
N ALA A 591 3.34 -23.27 -10.70
CA ALA A 591 2.24 -22.69 -9.92
C ALA A 591 0.91 -23.42 -10.19
N LYS A 592 0.61 -23.76 -11.45
CA LYS A 592 -0.59 -24.52 -11.82
C LYS A 592 -0.58 -25.93 -11.23
N GLU A 593 0.57 -26.61 -11.20
CA GLU A 593 0.68 -27.91 -10.53
C GLU A 593 0.45 -27.80 -9.02
N LYS A 594 1.07 -26.81 -8.35
CA LYS A 594 0.86 -26.58 -6.92
C LYS A 594 -0.59 -26.24 -6.59
N GLU A 595 -1.27 -25.44 -7.42
CA GLU A 595 -2.68 -25.14 -7.23
C GLU A 595 -3.55 -26.39 -7.40
N LYS A 596 -3.26 -27.24 -8.38
CA LYS A 596 -3.97 -28.51 -8.59
C LYS A 596 -3.78 -29.46 -7.41
N GLN A 597 -2.57 -29.51 -6.85
CA GLN A 597 -2.28 -30.31 -5.66
C GLN A 597 -3.02 -29.78 -4.43
N ARG A 598 -3.03 -28.45 -4.22
CA ARG A 598 -3.77 -27.82 -3.11
C ARG A 598 -5.27 -28.06 -3.19
N LYS A 599 -5.87 -27.97 -4.39
CA LYS A 599 -7.30 -28.28 -4.60
C LYS A 599 -7.62 -29.72 -4.24
N LYS A 600 -6.73 -30.67 -4.58
CA LYS A 600 -6.90 -32.08 -4.23
C LYS A 600 -6.81 -32.31 -2.72
N GLU A 601 -5.86 -31.65 -2.04
CA GLU A 601 -5.73 -31.70 -0.58
C GLU A 601 -6.94 -31.08 0.13
N GLU A 602 -7.45 -29.94 -0.36
CA GLU A 602 -8.67 -29.30 0.14
C GLU A 602 -9.91 -30.21 -0.02
N GLU A 603 -10.02 -30.92 -1.16
CA GLU A 603 -11.11 -31.87 -1.41
C GLU A 603 -11.02 -33.12 -0.51
N GLU A 604 -9.83 -33.67 -0.30
CA GLU A 604 -9.61 -34.78 0.65
C GLU A 604 -9.87 -34.36 2.11
N GLU A 605 -9.51 -33.13 2.50
CA GLU A 605 -9.80 -32.60 3.84
C GLU A 605 -11.31 -32.37 4.05
N ALA A 606 -12.01 -31.83 3.04
CA ALA A 606 -13.46 -31.66 3.07
C ALA A 606 -14.18 -33.02 3.21
N ALA A 607 -13.74 -34.03 2.46
CA ALA A 607 -14.30 -35.39 2.56
C ALA A 607 -14.09 -36.01 3.95
N ARG A 608 -12.93 -35.78 4.59
CA ARG A 608 -12.67 -36.25 5.97
C ARG A 608 -13.57 -35.57 6.98
N LYS A 609 -13.78 -34.25 6.85
CA LYS A 609 -14.69 -33.49 7.73
C LYS A 609 -16.12 -33.98 7.60
N GLU A 610 -16.59 -34.24 6.38
CA GLU A 610 -17.93 -34.78 6.15
C GLU A 610 -18.10 -36.19 6.75
N GLU A 611 -17.07 -37.04 6.68
CA GLU A 611 -17.08 -38.37 7.32
C GLU A 611 -17.11 -38.26 8.85
N GLU A 612 -16.33 -37.34 9.43
CA GLU A 612 -16.30 -37.07 10.87
C GLU A 612 -17.64 -36.55 11.38
N GLU A 613 -18.26 -35.58 10.70
CA GLU A 613 -19.60 -35.09 11.03
C GLU A 613 -20.65 -36.20 10.98
N ARG A 614 -20.60 -37.10 9.98
CA ARG A 614 -21.50 -38.26 9.92
C ARG A 614 -21.31 -39.22 11.08
N ARG A 615 -20.07 -39.44 11.54
CA ARG A 615 -19.76 -40.28 12.71
C ARG A 615 -20.28 -39.64 14.00
N GLU A 616 -20.09 -38.32 14.17
CA GLU A 616 -20.62 -37.60 15.32
C GLU A 616 -22.15 -37.60 15.35
N GLU A 617 -22.81 -37.42 14.21
CA GLU A 617 -24.27 -37.49 14.10
C GLU A 617 -24.78 -38.89 14.45
N ALA A 618 -24.13 -39.95 13.95
CA ALA A 618 -24.47 -41.33 14.30
C ALA A 618 -24.31 -41.60 15.80
N ALA A 619 -23.21 -41.14 16.41
CA ALA A 619 -22.97 -41.28 17.85
C ALA A 619 -24.02 -40.54 18.69
N ARG A 620 -24.46 -39.34 18.26
CA ARG A 620 -25.54 -38.60 18.92
C ARG A 620 -26.87 -39.34 18.87
N LYS A 621 -27.22 -39.94 17.72
CA LYS A 621 -28.44 -40.74 17.57
C LYS A 621 -28.41 -41.97 18.47
N GLU A 622 -27.27 -42.66 18.55
CA GLU A 622 -27.11 -43.83 19.43
C GLU A 622 -27.21 -43.44 20.92
N GLU A 623 -26.66 -42.28 21.32
CA GLU A 623 -26.82 -41.77 22.69
C GLU A 623 -28.27 -41.37 23.00
N GLU A 624 -28.98 -40.77 22.04
CA GLU A 624 -30.39 -40.40 22.18
C GLU A 624 -31.27 -41.65 22.33
N GLU A 625 -31.08 -42.67 21.48
CA GLU A 625 -31.78 -43.97 21.60
C GLU A 625 -31.53 -44.62 22.96
N ARG A 626 -30.28 -44.60 23.46
CA ARG A 626 -29.96 -45.13 24.80
C ARG A 626 -30.69 -44.37 25.91
N ARG A 627 -30.76 -43.04 25.82
CA ARG A 627 -31.50 -42.21 26.80
C ARG A 627 -33.01 -42.47 26.75
N GLU A 628 -33.56 -42.68 25.56
CA GLU A 628 -34.98 -43.07 25.41
C GLU A 628 -35.25 -44.45 26.01
N GLU A 629 -34.36 -45.42 25.80
CA GLU A 629 -34.50 -46.76 26.37
C GLU A 629 -34.37 -46.75 27.91
N GLU A 630 -33.40 -46.03 28.46
CA GLU A 630 -33.27 -45.82 29.92
C GLU A 630 -34.53 -45.13 30.50
N SER A 631 -35.11 -44.17 29.79
CA SER A 631 -36.35 -43.50 30.17
C SER A 631 -37.54 -44.46 30.15
N ARG A 632 -37.61 -45.36 29.16
CA ARG A 632 -38.66 -46.39 29.08
C ARG A 632 -38.54 -47.41 30.21
N GLN A 633 -37.33 -47.87 30.50
CA GLN A 633 -37.07 -48.78 31.62
C GLN A 633 -37.45 -48.16 32.96
N LYS A 634 -37.12 -46.88 33.20
CA LYS A 634 -37.55 -46.16 34.41
C LYS A 634 -39.06 -46.08 34.54
N LYS A 635 -39.78 -45.79 33.45
CA LYS A 635 -41.25 -45.76 33.45
C LYS A 635 -41.87 -47.13 33.71
N GLU A 636 -41.28 -48.20 33.16
CA GLU A 636 -41.71 -49.57 33.43
C GLU A 636 -41.45 -49.96 34.89
N GLU A 637 -40.31 -49.56 35.47
CA GLU A 637 -39.99 -49.81 36.88
C GLU A 637 -40.90 -49.01 37.83
N GLU A 638 -41.22 -47.75 37.51
CA GLU A 638 -42.19 -46.94 38.26
C GLU A 638 -43.61 -47.53 38.17
N ALA A 639 -44.03 -47.98 36.98
CA ALA A 639 -45.33 -48.63 36.81
C ALA A 639 -45.41 -49.97 37.58
N ALA A 640 -44.33 -50.74 37.62
CA ALA A 640 -44.26 -51.96 38.41
C ALA A 640 -44.30 -51.68 39.93
N LYS A 641 -43.67 -50.59 40.40
CA LYS A 641 -43.79 -50.14 41.79
C LYS A 641 -45.22 -49.72 42.13
N GLN A 642 -45.85 -48.93 41.27
CA GLN A 642 -47.26 -48.53 41.46
C GLN A 642 -48.21 -49.72 41.48
N HIS A 643 -48.03 -50.69 40.58
CA HIS A 643 -48.85 -51.92 40.61
C HIS A 643 -48.65 -52.73 41.89
N LYS A 644 -47.43 -52.73 42.43
CA LYS A 644 -47.14 -53.43 43.69
C LYS A 644 -47.70 -52.70 44.90
N GLU A 645 -47.69 -51.37 44.90
CA GLU A 645 -48.37 -50.54 45.90
C GLU A 645 -49.89 -50.70 45.80
N GLU A 646 -50.47 -50.78 44.59
CA GLU A 646 -51.90 -51.08 44.39
C GLU A 646 -52.26 -52.50 44.85
N GLU A 647 -51.41 -53.51 44.62
CA GLU A 647 -51.62 -54.87 45.16
C GLU A 647 -51.51 -54.92 46.69
N GLU A 648 -50.59 -54.17 47.29
CA GLU A 648 -50.46 -54.04 48.75
C GLU A 648 -51.66 -53.28 49.36
N GLU A 649 -52.17 -52.23 48.71
CA GLU A 649 -53.41 -51.55 49.10
C GLU A 649 -54.65 -52.46 48.94
N GLU A 650 -54.75 -53.27 47.86
CA GLU A 650 -55.83 -54.25 47.71
C GLU A 650 -55.74 -55.39 48.75
N GLU A 651 -54.53 -55.82 49.15
CA GLU A 651 -54.34 -56.77 50.26
C GLU A 651 -54.70 -56.16 51.62
N GLU A 652 -54.36 -54.88 51.87
CA GLU A 652 -54.79 -54.15 53.06
C GLU A 652 -56.32 -53.96 53.07
N GLU A 653 -56.96 -53.60 51.96
CA GLU A 653 -58.43 -53.54 51.87
C GLU A 653 -59.08 -54.92 52.04
N ARG A 654 -58.44 -56.01 51.62
CA ARG A 654 -58.89 -57.38 51.95
C ARG A 654 -58.76 -57.73 53.43
N HIS A 655 -57.74 -57.20 54.10
CA HIS A 655 -57.52 -57.37 55.54
C HIS A 655 -58.44 -56.47 56.38
N GLU A 656 -58.84 -55.30 55.89
CA GLU A 656 -59.80 -54.39 56.55
C GLU A 656 -61.28 -54.66 56.15
N GLY A 657 -61.53 -55.43 55.09
CA GLY A 657 -62.86 -55.88 54.65
C GLY A 657 -63.38 -57.18 55.30
N GLY A 658 -62.59 -57.80 56.19
CA GLY A 658 -62.95 -59.03 56.91
C GLY A 658 -63.74 -58.79 58.19
N GLY A 659 -64.91 -58.15 58.10
CA GLY A 659 -65.67 -57.79 59.30
C GLY A 659 -67.10 -57.32 59.04
N TRP A 660 -67.91 -58.07 58.27
CA TRP A 660 -69.37 -57.89 58.26
C TRP A 660 -70.08 -59.22 58.49
N GLU A 661 -70.63 -59.29 59.69
CA GLU A 661 -71.48 -60.31 60.26
C GLU A 661 -72.79 -60.45 59.45
N TRP A 662 -73.22 -61.69 59.24
CA TRP A 662 -74.43 -62.05 58.50
C TRP A 662 -75.68 -61.50 59.21
N GLY A 663 -76.44 -60.65 58.52
CA GLY A 663 -77.85 -60.38 58.82
C GLY A 663 -78.74 -61.12 57.82
N GLU A 664 -79.44 -62.15 58.28
CA GLU A 664 -80.59 -62.72 57.57
C GLU A 664 -81.73 -61.68 57.53
N GLU A 665 -82.19 -61.35 56.32
CA GLU A 665 -83.58 -61.04 55.89
C GLU A 665 -83.53 -60.19 54.61
N GLY A 666 -84.00 -60.73 53.47
CA GLY A 666 -84.15 -60.01 52.20
C GLY A 666 -85.47 -59.22 52.10
N PRO A 667 -85.93 -58.80 50.91
CA PRO A 667 -85.25 -58.61 49.63
C PRO A 667 -85.55 -57.21 48.98
N ALA A 668 -85.04 -57.02 47.75
CA ALA A 668 -85.50 -56.09 46.69
C ALA A 668 -84.64 -54.85 46.41
N GLY A 669 -84.38 -54.63 45.11
CA GLY A 669 -84.10 -53.31 44.54
C GLY A 669 -82.76 -53.18 43.82
N MET A 670 -82.72 -53.60 42.55
CA MET A 670 -81.76 -53.07 41.57
C MET A 670 -81.84 -51.53 41.57
N ASP A 671 -80.71 -50.83 41.60
CA ASP A 671 -80.56 -49.65 40.75
C ASP A 671 -79.12 -49.45 40.27
N MET A 672 -79.02 -49.25 38.96
CA MET A 672 -77.80 -49.09 38.17
C MET A 672 -77.47 -47.61 38.03
N ASP A 673 -76.60 -47.04 38.88
CA ASP A 673 -76.02 -45.72 38.56
C ASP A 673 -74.65 -45.45 39.19
N TRP A 674 -73.65 -46.27 38.84
CA TRP A 674 -72.25 -45.92 39.13
C TRP A 674 -71.29 -46.06 37.93
N GLY A 675 -71.74 -46.63 36.82
CA GLY A 675 -70.97 -46.76 35.59
C GLY A 675 -70.81 -45.47 34.76
N ARG A 676 -71.41 -44.34 35.18
CA ARG A 676 -71.46 -43.10 34.39
C ARG A 676 -70.48 -41.99 34.82
N LYS A 677 -69.66 -42.23 35.85
CA LYS A 677 -68.65 -41.26 36.33
C LYS A 677 -67.19 -41.59 35.99
N VAL A 678 -66.88 -42.77 35.44
CA VAL A 678 -65.49 -43.13 35.04
C VAL A 678 -65.18 -42.80 33.56
N LEU A 679 -66.20 -42.57 32.73
CA LEU A 679 -66.03 -42.28 31.30
C LEU A 679 -65.73 -40.81 30.94
N ASN A 680 -65.81 -39.87 31.88
CA ASN A 680 -65.51 -38.45 31.64
C ASN A 680 -64.08 -38.01 32.03
N LYS A 681 -63.24 -38.91 32.57
CA LYS A 681 -61.81 -38.63 32.86
C LYS A 681 -60.84 -39.16 31.79
N LYS A 682 -61.27 -40.09 30.90
CA LYS A 682 -60.44 -40.65 29.82
C LYS A 682 -60.45 -39.86 28.50
N LYS A 683 -61.29 -38.84 28.35
CA LYS A 683 -61.34 -38.00 27.12
C LYS A 683 -60.59 -36.67 27.21
N LYS A 684 -59.98 -36.34 28.36
CA LYS A 684 -59.25 -35.08 28.58
C LYS A 684 -57.72 -35.23 28.70
N LYS A 685 -57.18 -36.43 28.46
CA LYS A 685 -55.73 -36.73 28.54
C LYS A 685 -55.12 -37.20 27.21
N LYS A 686 -55.89 -37.16 26.10
CA LYS A 686 -55.42 -37.55 24.76
C LYS A 686 -55.07 -36.38 23.83
N ASP A 687 -55.30 -35.14 24.26
CA ASP A 687 -55.03 -33.92 23.46
C ASP A 687 -53.83 -33.10 23.98
N MET A 688 -52.91 -33.70 24.75
CA MET A 688 -51.76 -33.00 25.34
C MET A 688 -50.40 -33.69 25.13
N ASN A 689 -50.28 -34.57 24.13
CA ASN A 689 -49.00 -35.10 23.65
C ASN A 689 -48.93 -34.99 22.12
N GLY A 690 -48.94 -33.75 21.63
CA GLY A 690 -48.85 -33.43 20.21
C GLY A 690 -48.62 -31.93 20.01
N ALA A 691 -47.44 -31.46 20.43
CA ALA A 691 -46.79 -30.23 19.99
C ALA A 691 -45.31 -30.33 20.35
#